data_AF-A0A936U1T6-F1
#
_entry.id   AF-A0A936U1T6-F1
#
_cell.length_a   1.000
_cell.length_b   1.000
_cell.length_c   1.000
_cell.angle_alpha   90.00
_cell.angle_beta   90.00
_cell.angle_gamma   90.00
#
_symmetry.space_group_name_H-M   'P 1'
#
loop_
_entity.id
_entity.type
_entity.pdbx_description
1 polymer ?
#
loop_
_entity_poly.entity_id
_entity_poly.type
_entity_poly.pdbx_seq_one_letter_code
_entity_poly.pdbx_strand_id
1 'polypeptide(L)'
;MKTTLFLLFSILLLTLADARGCLPEGINFTTQEQIDNFQTDYPGCTVIEGDVLIHGQDISNLDGLNMLSVIGGDLFIYITGSQLSIDGLMNLASIGGDLIVQNNSLKKLSGLDNLVSVGGNVLIGSKTIDSNLALTSIGGLNNLASVGGDFQISLNVVLANLNGLNKLTSVGGVLNISRNRSLSGIDGLQRLSRIGEDLTIEWNPVLASLNGLDSLSLVGGDVWLKDNVSLASIGSLQHLSSTGGNFLIRNTAITSLNGLQGLQHIPGYLFIESNPDMATLNGLNHLQSVGADVWINNNNSLMFSEGLETLNAVGGTLMVVYNPLLGSLSGFSGLNSINGDLYIGYNTSLTSLSGLDNVNPASVMNLSIIGNSSLTICNIANICAFLANPTGNITIFNNGSGCDSPAELAEACGFSLPCPPAGAIMFLSQADLDSFQMTYPQCSHIQGSVTISGADITNLSRLNQLTSISGNLVIGDVMFGGNPLLADLEGLQNIAAIGGSLRVESNDLLQDFGGLHNLASIKSSLYVGDNPSLTSFVGLEHLTNIPGDLNVFINPALESLDGLENVTEVEWSISLVQNGNLSDLTALNNLSVTGKNLLITSCGALSSLSGLGNLGEVGEDLEISACAAMTSLNGLDSLTEVGGQVRIQDNFALKNLNGLYNLGVIRDELLLTRNYQMDSITAIGNLRILGGLGCSENPELKSLTGLEKVIATGTIDISGCPGLSGLEGLDNLTTIDEDLIISNNDGLERITELGKVELVSGLIRLNGNKLLTTLSGLNNIQPASVTELYLYENPSLSECEVASICDYLGIADKYYQIYSNAEACSSREKVMQACTIGIPDITPGGTLRLSPNPSPGIVFVEISDVSGSYALTLSDVSGRQVLGKTVNGTSATIDLGYLPAGLYFLTLTGNTTIRTGKLIKL
;
A
#
# COMPACT_ATOMS: atom_id res chain seq x y z
N MET A 1 8.46 -43.95 4.46
CA MET A 1 7.04 -44.34 4.67
C MET A 1 6.42 -45.02 3.45
N LYS A 2 6.61 -44.49 2.24
CA LYS A 2 6.02 -45.06 1.01
C LYS A 2 6.43 -46.51 0.69
N THR A 3 7.59 -47.02 1.14
CA THR A 3 8.05 -48.37 0.77
C THR A 3 7.59 -49.48 1.72
N THR A 4 7.44 -49.21 3.03
CA THR A 4 7.02 -50.22 4.02
C THR A 4 5.50 -50.37 4.11
N LEU A 5 4.75 -49.27 3.90
CA LEU A 5 3.28 -49.31 3.81
C LEU A 5 2.82 -50.01 2.52
N PHE A 6 3.56 -49.81 1.42
CA PHE A 6 3.32 -50.49 0.14
C PHE A 6 3.59 -52.00 0.22
N LEU A 7 4.49 -52.46 1.11
CA LEU A 7 4.73 -53.88 1.35
C LEU A 7 3.57 -54.56 2.11
N LEU A 8 2.96 -53.87 3.09
CA LEU A 8 1.77 -54.38 3.81
C LEU A 8 0.53 -54.38 2.91
N PHE A 9 0.35 -53.33 2.09
CA PHE A 9 -0.72 -53.25 1.10
C PHE A 9 -0.59 -54.34 0.01
N SER A 10 0.64 -54.59 -0.47
CA SER A 10 0.89 -55.63 -1.49
C SER A 10 0.83 -57.07 -0.96
N ILE A 11 1.06 -57.30 0.33
CA ILE A 11 0.88 -58.62 0.97
C ILE A 11 -0.62 -58.92 1.21
N LEU A 12 -1.46 -57.92 1.48
CA LEU A 12 -2.91 -58.08 1.61
C LEU A 12 -3.61 -58.35 0.25
N LEU A 13 -3.05 -57.79 -0.84
CA LEU A 13 -3.50 -58.01 -2.22
C LEU A 13 -3.27 -59.44 -2.74
N LEU A 14 -2.35 -60.21 -2.15
CA LEU A 14 -2.05 -61.59 -2.56
C LEU A 14 -3.13 -62.61 -2.14
N THR A 15 -4.13 -62.22 -1.34
CA THR A 15 -5.24 -63.09 -0.90
C THR A 15 -6.61 -62.76 -1.50
N LEU A 16 -6.71 -61.82 -2.46
CA LEU A 16 -7.98 -61.31 -3.01
C LEU A 16 -8.11 -61.54 -4.53
N ALA A 17 -7.81 -62.74 -5.00
CA ALA A 17 -7.87 -63.08 -6.44
C ALA A 17 -9.29 -63.11 -7.06
N ASP A 18 -10.35 -62.85 -6.29
CA ASP A 18 -11.76 -62.79 -6.76
C ASP A 18 -12.48 -61.46 -6.39
N ALA A 19 -11.73 -60.40 -6.02
CA ALA A 19 -12.33 -59.12 -5.66
C ALA A 19 -12.91 -58.40 -6.89
N ARG A 20 -14.23 -58.29 -6.99
CA ARG A 20 -14.90 -57.53 -8.06
C ARG A 20 -15.10 -56.09 -7.59
N GLY A 21 -14.29 -55.18 -8.13
CA GLY A 21 -14.47 -53.74 -7.99
C GLY A 21 -15.81 -53.28 -8.57
N CYS A 22 -16.47 -52.38 -7.86
CA CYS A 22 -17.69 -51.72 -8.31
C CYS A 22 -17.72 -50.26 -7.82
N LEU A 23 -18.62 -49.46 -8.40
CA LEU A 23 -18.94 -48.10 -7.92
C LEU A 23 -17.70 -47.18 -7.79
N PRO A 24 -17.01 -46.84 -8.90
CA PRO A 24 -15.88 -45.91 -8.89
C PRO A 24 -16.24 -44.49 -8.44
N GLU A 25 -17.49 -44.07 -8.67
CA GLU A 25 -18.02 -42.78 -8.21
C GLU A 25 -18.52 -42.81 -6.75
N GLY A 26 -18.43 -43.97 -6.08
CA GLY A 26 -18.97 -44.16 -4.74
C GLY A 26 -20.48 -44.40 -4.69
N ILE A 27 -21.02 -44.37 -3.46
CA ILE A 27 -22.43 -44.61 -3.17
C ILE A 27 -22.89 -43.84 -1.93
N ASN A 28 -24.13 -43.35 -1.99
CA ASN A 28 -24.78 -42.61 -0.91
C ASN A 28 -26.02 -43.36 -0.42
N PHE A 29 -25.98 -43.83 0.83
CA PHE A 29 -27.08 -44.50 1.52
C PHE A 29 -27.85 -43.50 2.39
N THR A 30 -29.06 -43.22 1.92
CA THR A 30 -30.04 -42.31 2.54
C THR A 30 -31.24 -43.02 3.15
N THR A 31 -31.46 -44.31 2.84
CA THR A 31 -32.56 -45.12 3.37
C THR A 31 -32.12 -46.54 3.72
N GLN A 32 -32.83 -47.21 4.62
CA GLN A 32 -32.56 -48.62 4.96
C GLN A 32 -32.77 -49.54 3.75
N GLU A 33 -33.77 -49.26 2.90
CA GLU A 33 -34.04 -50.05 1.70
C GLU A 33 -32.84 -50.08 0.74
N GLN A 34 -32.08 -48.98 0.61
CA GLN A 34 -30.87 -48.95 -0.22
C GLN A 34 -29.77 -49.88 0.33
N ILE A 35 -29.64 -49.99 1.65
CA ILE A 35 -28.71 -50.91 2.30
C ILE A 35 -29.17 -52.36 2.08
N ASP A 36 -30.45 -52.64 2.34
CA ASP A 36 -31.01 -53.99 2.24
C ASP A 36 -30.94 -54.54 0.80
N ASN A 37 -31.12 -53.67 -0.19
CA ASN A 37 -31.08 -54.04 -1.61
C ASN A 37 -29.66 -54.04 -2.21
N PHE A 38 -28.62 -53.58 -1.50
CA PHE A 38 -27.27 -53.40 -2.06
C PHE A 38 -26.74 -54.65 -2.79
N GLN A 39 -26.91 -55.84 -2.22
CA GLN A 39 -26.43 -57.09 -2.83
C GLN A 39 -27.22 -57.50 -4.07
N THR A 40 -28.48 -57.06 -4.17
CA THR A 40 -29.34 -57.30 -5.33
C THR A 40 -29.02 -56.32 -6.45
N ASP A 41 -28.79 -55.05 -6.10
CA ASP A 41 -28.49 -53.98 -7.04
C ASP A 41 -27.06 -54.08 -7.58
N TYR A 42 -26.11 -54.54 -6.74
CA TYR A 42 -24.69 -54.68 -7.07
C TYR A 42 -24.15 -56.09 -6.78
N PRO A 43 -24.64 -57.12 -7.49
CA PRO A 43 -24.35 -58.52 -7.18
C PRO A 43 -22.86 -58.84 -7.34
N GLY A 44 -22.28 -59.35 -6.26
CA GLY A 44 -20.87 -59.74 -6.17
C GLY A 44 -19.90 -58.58 -5.95
N CYS A 45 -20.37 -57.37 -5.63
CA CYS A 45 -19.48 -56.27 -5.27
C CYS A 45 -18.88 -56.48 -3.87
N THR A 46 -17.58 -56.76 -3.81
CA THR A 46 -16.84 -56.90 -2.54
C THR A 46 -15.87 -55.74 -2.31
N VAL A 47 -15.73 -54.85 -3.29
CA VAL A 47 -14.87 -53.67 -3.26
C VAL A 47 -15.63 -52.49 -3.87
N ILE A 48 -15.93 -51.48 -3.06
CA ILE A 48 -16.42 -50.19 -3.58
C ILE A 48 -15.19 -49.35 -3.87
N GLU A 49 -15.01 -48.91 -5.12
CA GLU A 49 -13.81 -48.16 -5.54
C GLU A 49 -13.84 -46.70 -5.06
N GLY A 50 -15.01 -46.05 -5.05
CA GLY A 50 -15.21 -44.68 -4.58
C GLY A 50 -15.65 -44.56 -3.11
N ASP A 51 -16.23 -43.42 -2.77
CA ASP A 51 -16.64 -43.08 -1.40
C ASP A 51 -17.95 -43.76 -0.97
N VAL A 52 -18.11 -44.05 0.31
CA VAL A 52 -19.32 -44.58 0.92
C VAL A 52 -19.84 -43.59 1.96
N LEU A 53 -21.00 -42.98 1.66
CA LEU A 53 -21.66 -42.05 2.57
C LEU A 53 -22.95 -42.65 3.13
N ILE A 54 -23.06 -42.73 4.46
CA ILE A 54 -24.22 -43.28 5.17
C ILE A 54 -24.82 -42.21 6.09
N HIS A 55 -26.02 -41.70 5.79
CA HIS A 55 -26.64 -40.61 6.57
C HIS A 55 -28.17 -40.63 6.72
N GLY A 56 -28.84 -41.66 6.20
CA GLY A 56 -30.29 -41.85 6.37
C GLY A 56 -30.73 -41.97 7.83
N GLN A 57 -31.79 -41.26 8.23
CA GLN A 57 -32.32 -41.28 9.61
C GLN A 57 -33.03 -42.59 9.97
N ASP A 58 -33.49 -43.33 8.97
CA ASP A 58 -34.19 -44.61 9.05
C ASP A 58 -33.24 -45.82 8.98
N ILE A 59 -31.94 -45.59 8.73
CA ILE A 59 -30.94 -46.65 8.69
C ILE A 59 -30.64 -47.11 10.12
N SER A 60 -30.95 -48.38 10.40
CA SER A 60 -30.81 -49.02 11.71
C SER A 60 -29.74 -50.11 11.74
N ASN A 61 -29.39 -50.69 10.58
CA ASN A 61 -28.33 -51.68 10.44
C ASN A 61 -27.66 -51.57 9.07
N LEU A 62 -26.45 -52.12 8.95
CA LEU A 62 -25.69 -52.19 7.70
C LEU A 62 -25.60 -53.60 7.12
N ASP A 63 -26.48 -54.53 7.51
CA ASP A 63 -26.33 -55.97 7.25
C ASP A 63 -26.19 -56.31 5.76
N GLY A 64 -26.82 -55.52 4.88
CA GLY A 64 -26.69 -55.65 3.42
C GLY A 64 -25.27 -55.41 2.89
N LEU A 65 -24.38 -54.79 3.66
CA LEU A 65 -23.00 -54.48 3.28
C LEU A 65 -21.98 -55.55 3.69
N ASN A 66 -22.42 -56.67 4.27
CA ASN A 66 -21.55 -57.70 4.88
C ASN A 66 -20.59 -58.42 3.93
N MET A 67 -20.71 -58.22 2.61
CA MET A 67 -19.80 -58.76 1.61
C MET A 67 -18.61 -57.83 1.31
N LEU A 68 -18.64 -56.57 1.79
CA LEU A 68 -17.59 -55.60 1.54
C LEU A 68 -16.32 -55.95 2.30
N SER A 69 -15.21 -55.98 1.58
CA SER A 69 -13.87 -56.24 2.09
C SER A 69 -12.96 -55.02 1.99
N VAL A 70 -13.21 -54.14 1.02
CA VAL A 70 -12.44 -52.91 0.80
C VAL A 70 -13.37 -51.78 0.39
N ILE A 71 -13.11 -50.59 0.92
CA ILE A 71 -13.61 -49.31 0.38
C ILE A 71 -12.38 -48.55 -0.12
N GLY A 72 -12.34 -48.20 -1.41
CA GLY A 72 -11.23 -47.52 -2.06
C GLY A 72 -11.18 -46.03 -1.72
N GLY A 73 -12.34 -45.39 -1.60
CA GLY A 73 -12.49 -44.01 -1.12
C GLY A 73 -12.70 -43.90 0.39
N ASP A 74 -13.46 -42.89 0.79
CA ASP A 74 -13.80 -42.58 2.18
C ASP A 74 -14.99 -43.41 2.68
N LEU A 75 -15.07 -43.67 3.98
CA LEU A 75 -16.24 -44.18 4.67
C LEU A 75 -16.75 -43.15 5.69
N PHE A 76 -17.91 -42.60 5.39
CA PHE A 76 -18.60 -41.63 6.22
C PHE A 76 -19.86 -42.22 6.87
N ILE A 77 -19.91 -42.21 8.21
CA ILE A 77 -21.07 -42.66 8.99
C ILE A 77 -21.63 -41.47 9.78
N TYR A 78 -22.67 -40.84 9.24
CA TYR A 78 -23.34 -39.64 9.76
C TYR A 78 -24.83 -39.88 10.01
N ILE A 79 -25.20 -40.68 11.01
CA ILE A 79 -26.63 -40.94 11.30
C ILE A 79 -27.02 -40.29 12.63
N THR A 80 -28.07 -39.46 12.57
CA THR A 80 -28.68 -38.81 13.75
C THR A 80 -29.98 -39.47 14.22
N GLY A 81 -30.35 -40.60 13.60
CA GLY A 81 -31.56 -41.40 13.89
C GLY A 81 -31.41 -42.37 15.08
N SER A 82 -32.40 -43.27 15.24
CA SER A 82 -32.41 -44.29 16.31
C SER A 82 -31.34 -45.37 16.14
N GLN A 83 -31.10 -46.17 17.19
CA GLN A 83 -30.04 -47.20 17.32
C GLN A 83 -29.53 -47.78 15.99
N LEU A 84 -28.31 -47.41 15.60
CA LEU A 84 -27.57 -48.00 14.49
C LEU A 84 -26.72 -49.18 14.98
N SER A 85 -26.72 -50.29 14.23
CA SER A 85 -25.64 -51.29 14.23
C SER A 85 -24.82 -51.18 12.94
N ILE A 86 -23.49 -51.29 13.07
CA ILE A 86 -22.56 -51.36 11.93
C ILE A 86 -21.97 -52.75 11.72
N ASP A 87 -22.56 -53.79 12.35
CA ASP A 87 -22.06 -55.18 12.26
C ASP A 87 -21.96 -55.68 10.82
N GLY A 88 -22.79 -55.17 9.90
CA GLY A 88 -22.70 -55.44 8.48
C GLY A 88 -21.41 -54.96 7.80
N LEU A 89 -20.49 -54.29 8.48
CA LEU A 89 -19.14 -53.99 7.97
C LEU A 89 -18.09 -55.03 8.41
N MET A 90 -18.48 -56.11 9.08
CA MET A 90 -17.56 -57.05 9.75
C MET A 90 -16.43 -57.63 8.88
N ASN A 91 -16.58 -57.66 7.55
CA ASN A 91 -15.58 -58.17 6.62
C ASN A 91 -14.65 -57.10 6.05
N LEU A 92 -14.87 -55.82 6.38
CA LEU A 92 -14.09 -54.69 5.89
C LEU A 92 -12.67 -54.75 6.47
N ALA A 93 -11.69 -54.97 5.58
CA ALA A 93 -10.28 -55.11 5.93
C ALA A 93 -9.49 -53.80 5.77
N SER A 94 -9.88 -52.94 4.82
CA SER A 94 -9.19 -51.68 4.57
C SER A 94 -10.10 -50.60 4.00
N ILE A 95 -9.82 -49.35 4.39
CA ILE A 95 -10.38 -48.14 3.80
C ILE A 95 -9.22 -47.37 3.15
N GLY A 96 -9.35 -47.00 1.88
CA GLY A 96 -8.31 -46.30 1.13
C GLY A 96 -8.22 -44.82 1.49
N GLY A 97 -9.37 -44.17 1.71
CA GLY A 97 -9.50 -42.79 2.19
C GLY A 97 -9.73 -42.69 3.70
N ASP A 98 -10.60 -41.77 4.09
CA ASP A 98 -10.92 -41.41 5.48
C ASP A 98 -11.98 -42.32 6.10
N LEU A 99 -11.87 -42.60 7.40
CA LEU A 99 -12.93 -43.19 8.23
C LEU A 99 -13.48 -42.10 9.14
N ILE A 100 -14.72 -41.67 8.91
CA ILE A 100 -15.38 -40.66 9.74
C ILE A 100 -16.63 -41.26 10.39
N VAL A 101 -16.61 -41.31 11.73
CA VAL A 101 -17.70 -41.83 12.56
C VAL A 101 -18.27 -40.72 13.44
N GLN A 102 -19.45 -40.24 13.05
CA GLN A 102 -20.23 -39.23 13.76
C GLN A 102 -21.69 -39.69 13.89
N ASN A 103 -21.97 -40.44 14.96
CA ASN A 103 -23.27 -41.03 15.24
C ASN A 103 -23.56 -41.03 16.74
N ASN A 104 -24.62 -40.31 17.14
CA ASN A 104 -24.99 -40.18 18.56
C ASN A 104 -25.64 -41.43 19.17
N SER A 105 -25.99 -42.44 18.37
CA SER A 105 -26.62 -43.69 18.80
C SER A 105 -25.64 -44.86 18.96
N LEU A 106 -24.49 -44.82 18.27
CA LEU A 106 -23.50 -45.91 18.30
C LEU A 106 -22.90 -46.04 19.70
N LYS A 107 -23.00 -47.25 20.26
CA LYS A 107 -22.41 -47.57 21.56
C LYS A 107 -21.00 -48.15 21.46
N LYS A 108 -20.71 -48.80 20.34
CA LYS A 108 -19.48 -49.52 20.00
C LYS A 108 -19.25 -49.44 18.50
N LEU A 109 -18.04 -49.78 18.06
CA LEU A 109 -17.67 -49.91 16.66
C LEU A 109 -17.55 -51.39 16.22
N SER A 110 -18.21 -52.31 16.95
CA SER A 110 -18.30 -53.72 16.55
C SER A 110 -18.93 -53.79 15.18
N GLY A 111 -18.26 -54.48 14.26
CA GLY A 111 -18.46 -54.35 12.82
C GLY A 111 -17.23 -53.85 12.08
N LEU A 112 -16.29 -53.14 12.74
CA LEU A 112 -14.98 -52.81 12.15
C LEU A 112 -13.87 -53.78 12.59
N ASP A 113 -14.22 -54.91 13.20
CA ASP A 113 -13.30 -55.85 13.86
C ASP A 113 -12.15 -56.36 12.99
N ASN A 114 -12.36 -56.45 11.68
CA ASN A 114 -11.36 -56.90 10.71
C ASN A 114 -10.59 -55.76 10.04
N LEU A 115 -10.87 -54.50 10.35
CA LEU A 115 -10.20 -53.35 9.76
C LEU A 115 -8.73 -53.30 10.20
N VAL A 116 -7.82 -53.43 9.25
CA VAL A 116 -6.36 -53.45 9.48
C VAL A 116 -5.72 -52.10 9.21
N SER A 117 -6.22 -51.35 8.21
CA SER A 117 -5.63 -50.07 7.82
C SER A 117 -6.65 -49.08 7.29
N VAL A 118 -6.42 -47.81 7.61
CA VAL A 118 -7.08 -46.65 6.99
C VAL A 118 -6.01 -45.82 6.30
N GLY A 119 -6.16 -45.57 5.00
CA GLY A 119 -5.16 -44.86 4.19
C GLY A 119 -5.15 -43.36 4.44
N GLY A 120 -6.30 -42.77 4.73
CA GLY A 120 -6.48 -41.38 5.13
C GLY A 120 -6.61 -41.20 6.65
N ASN A 121 -7.50 -40.30 7.05
CA ASN A 121 -7.76 -39.90 8.43
C ASN A 121 -8.74 -40.85 9.13
N VAL A 122 -8.62 -40.99 10.45
CA VAL A 122 -9.64 -41.59 11.32
C VAL A 122 -10.20 -40.51 12.24
N LEU A 123 -11.48 -40.18 12.07
CA LEU A 123 -12.19 -39.22 12.91
C LEU A 123 -13.32 -39.92 13.67
N ILE A 124 -13.13 -40.10 14.98
CA ILE A 124 -14.14 -40.63 15.89
C ILE A 124 -14.64 -39.47 16.75
N GLY A 125 -15.76 -38.92 16.31
CA GLY A 125 -16.41 -37.76 16.92
C GLY A 125 -16.27 -36.51 16.07
N SER A 126 -16.24 -35.34 16.69
CA SER A 126 -16.39 -34.04 16.01
C SER A 126 -15.36 -33.04 16.48
N LYS A 127 -15.12 -32.00 15.66
CA LYS A 127 -14.27 -30.86 15.98
C LYS A 127 -15.01 -29.74 16.74
N THR A 128 -16.34 -29.65 16.62
CA THR A 128 -17.09 -28.44 17.02
C THR A 128 -18.20 -28.66 18.05
N ILE A 129 -18.82 -29.85 18.10
CA ILE A 129 -19.94 -30.15 19.01
C ILE A 129 -19.79 -31.54 19.60
N ASP A 130 -20.32 -31.75 20.82
CA ASP A 130 -20.41 -33.08 21.41
C ASP A 130 -21.03 -34.05 20.39
N SER A 131 -20.37 -35.19 20.19
CA SER A 131 -20.76 -36.18 19.17
C SER A 131 -20.52 -37.57 19.73
N ASN A 132 -21.11 -38.59 19.10
CA ASN A 132 -20.99 -39.96 19.60
C ASN A 132 -21.38 -40.08 21.08
N LEU A 133 -22.47 -39.41 21.47
CA LEU A 133 -22.92 -39.27 22.86
C LEU A 133 -23.15 -40.61 23.57
N ALA A 134 -23.39 -41.69 22.81
CA ALA A 134 -23.59 -43.04 23.33
C ALA A 134 -22.33 -43.93 23.26
N LEU A 135 -21.23 -43.49 22.65
CA LEU A 135 -20.07 -44.32 22.33
C LEU A 135 -19.24 -44.60 23.59
N THR A 136 -19.49 -45.77 24.18
CA THR A 136 -18.82 -46.24 25.40
C THR A 136 -17.49 -46.94 25.14
N SER A 137 -17.25 -47.41 23.90
CA SER A 137 -16.05 -48.15 23.53
C SER A 137 -15.77 -48.03 22.03
N ILE A 138 -14.51 -47.93 21.66
CA ILE A 138 -14.02 -48.07 20.27
C ILE A 138 -13.63 -49.51 19.93
N GLY A 139 -14.06 -50.48 20.75
CA GLY A 139 -13.98 -51.89 20.44
C GLY A 139 -14.64 -52.15 19.07
N GLY A 140 -13.91 -52.84 18.22
CA GLY A 140 -14.10 -52.84 16.77
C GLY A 140 -12.80 -52.51 16.05
N LEU A 141 -11.98 -51.59 16.55
CA LEU A 141 -10.71 -51.22 15.89
C LEU A 141 -9.52 -52.13 16.27
N ASN A 142 -9.77 -53.28 16.90
CA ASN A 142 -8.75 -54.11 17.56
C ASN A 142 -7.64 -54.60 16.63
N ASN A 143 -7.92 -54.68 15.33
CA ASN A 143 -6.98 -55.11 14.30
C ASN A 143 -6.32 -53.95 13.55
N LEU A 144 -6.71 -52.70 13.82
CA LEU A 144 -6.17 -51.51 13.17
C LEU A 144 -4.69 -51.38 13.53
N ALA A 145 -3.82 -51.55 12.54
CA ALA A 145 -2.37 -51.55 12.68
C ALA A 145 -1.75 -50.19 12.36
N SER A 146 -2.36 -49.44 11.41
CA SER A 146 -1.86 -48.14 10.97
C SER A 146 -2.98 -47.23 10.45
N VAL A 147 -2.81 -45.93 10.70
CA VAL A 147 -3.58 -44.84 10.07
C VAL A 147 -2.61 -44.02 9.22
N GLY A 148 -2.95 -43.78 7.95
CA GLY A 148 -2.07 -43.07 7.01
C GLY A 148 -2.06 -41.55 7.18
N GLY A 149 -3.19 -40.97 7.59
CA GLY A 149 -3.34 -39.55 7.94
C GLY A 149 -3.49 -39.32 9.46
N ASP A 150 -4.38 -38.40 9.83
CA ASP A 150 -4.66 -38.01 11.21
C ASP A 150 -5.51 -39.05 11.93
N PHE A 151 -5.29 -39.24 13.23
CA PHE A 151 -6.19 -39.97 14.12
C PHE A 151 -6.74 -39.02 15.18
N GLN A 152 -8.01 -38.66 15.04
CA GLN A 152 -8.74 -37.84 15.99
C GLN A 152 -9.80 -38.65 16.75
N ILE A 153 -9.73 -38.59 18.09
CA ILE A 153 -10.77 -39.06 19.02
C ILE A 153 -11.17 -37.88 19.87
N SER A 154 -12.33 -37.29 19.57
CA SER A 154 -12.75 -36.08 20.27
C SER A 154 -14.23 -35.95 20.52
N LEU A 155 -14.57 -35.25 21.59
CA LEU A 155 -15.95 -34.93 21.95
C LEU A 155 -16.83 -36.18 22.19
N ASN A 156 -16.23 -37.33 22.56
CA ASN A 156 -16.93 -38.55 22.94
C ASN A 156 -17.16 -38.57 24.45
N VAL A 157 -18.25 -37.93 24.90
CA VAL A 157 -18.45 -37.57 26.33
C VAL A 157 -18.50 -38.76 27.30
N VAL A 158 -18.91 -39.95 26.85
CA VAL A 158 -19.03 -41.17 27.69
C VAL A 158 -17.91 -42.20 27.44
N LEU A 159 -16.99 -41.96 26.51
CA LEU A 159 -15.90 -42.88 26.21
C LEU A 159 -14.91 -42.93 27.37
N ALA A 160 -14.77 -44.10 28.00
CA ALA A 160 -13.99 -44.25 29.23
C ALA A 160 -12.50 -44.58 28.99
N ASN A 161 -12.19 -45.27 27.89
CA ASN A 161 -10.83 -45.69 27.55
C ASN A 161 -10.71 -45.94 26.03
N LEU A 162 -9.48 -46.10 25.57
CA LEU A 162 -9.16 -46.40 24.16
C LEU A 162 -8.97 -47.89 23.88
N ASN A 163 -9.48 -48.79 24.74
CA ASN A 163 -9.42 -50.23 24.48
C ASN A 163 -10.11 -50.53 23.16
N GLY A 164 -9.35 -51.09 22.23
CA GLY A 164 -9.72 -51.13 20.83
C GLY A 164 -8.55 -50.82 19.90
N LEU A 165 -7.49 -50.16 20.37
CA LEU A 165 -6.35 -49.77 19.52
C LEU A 165 -5.08 -50.61 19.72
N ASN A 166 -5.20 -51.79 20.34
CA ASN A 166 -4.09 -52.56 20.88
C ASN A 166 -3.03 -53.00 19.84
N LYS A 167 -3.34 -52.94 18.53
CA LYS A 167 -2.41 -53.26 17.43
C LYS A 167 -1.90 -52.03 16.69
N LEU A 168 -2.37 -50.82 17.01
CA LEU A 168 -1.98 -49.60 16.33
C LEU A 168 -0.51 -49.32 16.63
N THR A 169 0.32 -49.30 15.59
CA THR A 169 1.77 -49.05 15.71
C THR A 169 2.21 -47.68 15.21
N SER A 170 1.42 -47.07 14.31
CA SER A 170 1.76 -45.79 13.70
C SER A 170 0.53 -44.99 13.28
N VAL A 171 0.60 -43.67 13.51
CA VAL A 171 -0.26 -42.65 12.91
C VAL A 171 0.61 -41.80 11.97
N GLY A 172 0.17 -41.64 10.72
CA GLY A 172 0.95 -40.95 9.70
C GLY A 172 0.92 -39.42 9.80
N GLY A 173 -0.18 -38.86 10.29
CA GLY A 173 -0.36 -37.43 10.59
C GLY A 173 -0.42 -37.17 12.10
N VAL A 174 -1.40 -36.37 12.52
CA VAL A 174 -1.63 -35.93 13.90
C VAL A 174 -2.38 -36.98 14.71
N LEU A 175 -1.98 -37.22 15.96
CA LEU A 175 -2.81 -37.90 16.96
C LEU A 175 -3.46 -36.88 17.88
N ASN A 176 -4.78 -36.72 17.79
CA ASN A 176 -5.56 -35.79 18.61
C ASN A 176 -6.54 -36.55 19.51
N ILE A 177 -6.32 -36.47 20.82
CA ILE A 177 -7.22 -37.00 21.86
C ILE A 177 -7.73 -35.82 22.67
N SER A 178 -8.94 -35.35 22.36
CA SER A 178 -9.44 -34.10 22.94
C SER A 178 -10.88 -34.11 23.42
N ARG A 179 -11.16 -33.40 24.51
CA ARG A 179 -12.54 -33.15 24.99
C ARG A 179 -13.34 -34.45 25.26
N ASN A 180 -12.68 -35.54 25.65
CA ASN A 180 -13.35 -36.79 26.02
C ASN A 180 -13.55 -36.80 27.54
N ARG A 181 -14.68 -36.23 27.99
CA ARG A 181 -14.92 -35.90 29.41
C ARG A 181 -14.79 -37.07 30.38
N SER A 182 -15.10 -38.29 29.96
CA SER A 182 -15.04 -39.50 30.79
C SER A 182 -13.77 -40.33 30.58
N LEU A 183 -12.87 -39.91 29.70
CA LEU A 183 -11.68 -40.68 29.32
C LEU A 183 -10.66 -40.68 30.46
N SER A 184 -10.53 -41.83 31.13
CA SER A 184 -9.65 -41.99 32.29
C SER A 184 -8.30 -42.63 31.95
N GLY A 185 -8.17 -43.26 30.78
CA GLY A 185 -6.92 -43.90 30.34
C GLY A 185 -6.84 -44.11 28.84
N ILE A 186 -5.60 -44.19 28.33
CA ILE A 186 -5.28 -44.38 26.91
C ILE A 186 -4.55 -45.72 26.65
N ASP A 187 -4.75 -46.70 27.53
CA ASP A 187 -4.21 -48.07 27.47
C ASP A 187 -4.65 -48.89 26.25
N GLY A 188 -5.17 -48.30 25.18
CA GLY A 188 -5.23 -48.99 23.90
C GLY A 188 -4.00 -48.72 23.04
N LEU A 189 -3.18 -47.72 23.38
CA LEU A 189 -2.11 -47.25 22.49
C LEU A 189 -0.75 -47.92 22.73
N GLN A 190 -0.64 -48.99 23.53
CA GLN A 190 0.65 -49.50 24.04
C GLN A 190 1.67 -49.86 22.96
N ARG A 191 1.22 -50.13 21.73
CA ARG A 191 2.09 -50.47 20.59
C ARG A 191 2.43 -49.28 19.70
N LEU A 192 1.84 -48.11 19.94
CA LEU A 192 2.06 -46.92 19.16
C LEU A 192 3.49 -46.44 19.38
N SER A 193 4.33 -46.61 18.36
CA SER A 193 5.74 -46.22 18.42
C SER A 193 6.05 -44.90 17.71
N ARG A 194 5.15 -44.47 16.81
CA ARG A 194 5.39 -43.34 15.92
C ARG A 194 4.13 -42.55 15.62
N ILE A 195 4.25 -41.23 15.71
CA ILE A 195 3.32 -40.23 15.19
C ILE A 195 4.08 -39.39 14.16
N GLY A 196 3.53 -39.23 12.96
CA GLY A 196 4.23 -38.57 11.86
C GLY A 196 4.25 -37.05 11.97
N GLU A 197 3.21 -36.45 12.57
CA GLU A 197 3.10 -35.02 12.86
C GLU A 197 2.91 -34.82 14.38
N ASP A 198 1.86 -34.13 14.80
CA ASP A 198 1.68 -33.67 16.19
C ASP A 198 1.02 -34.72 17.10
N LEU A 199 1.40 -34.71 18.39
CA LEU A 199 0.68 -35.35 19.48
C LEU A 199 -0.09 -34.28 20.27
N THR A 200 -1.41 -34.30 20.19
CA THR A 200 -2.29 -33.41 20.97
C THR A 200 -3.14 -34.22 21.95
N ILE A 201 -2.96 -33.97 23.24
CA ILE A 201 -3.85 -34.49 24.30
C ILE A 201 -4.36 -33.29 25.09
N GLU A 202 -5.65 -32.99 24.94
CA GLU A 202 -6.22 -31.79 25.58
C GLU A 202 -7.64 -31.93 26.10
N TRP A 203 -7.99 -31.17 27.14
CA TRP A 203 -9.37 -31.13 27.65
C TRP A 203 -9.94 -32.50 28.05
N ASN A 204 -9.13 -33.41 28.57
CA ASN A 204 -9.58 -34.70 29.12
C ASN A 204 -9.48 -34.64 30.66
N PRO A 205 -10.50 -34.09 31.34
CA PRO A 205 -10.37 -33.65 32.73
C PRO A 205 -10.14 -34.76 33.75
N VAL A 206 -10.43 -36.02 33.42
CA VAL A 206 -10.26 -37.19 34.31
C VAL A 206 -9.08 -38.09 33.91
N LEU A 207 -8.36 -37.76 32.84
CA LEU A 207 -7.20 -38.53 32.38
C LEU A 207 -6.06 -38.35 33.39
N ALA A 208 -5.71 -39.42 34.12
CA ALA A 208 -4.75 -39.34 35.22
C ALA A 208 -3.29 -39.58 34.80
N SER A 209 -3.07 -40.30 33.69
CA SER A 209 -1.74 -40.64 33.19
C SER A 209 -1.76 -40.87 31.68
N LEU A 210 -0.58 -40.83 31.06
CA LEU A 210 -0.39 -41.22 29.65
C LEU A 210 -0.02 -42.70 29.49
N ASN A 211 -0.32 -43.57 30.47
CA ASN A 211 -0.11 -45.00 30.34
C ASN A 211 -0.81 -45.52 29.09
N GLY A 212 -0.08 -46.24 28.25
CA GLY A 212 -0.47 -46.49 26.86
C GLY A 212 0.50 -45.91 25.85
N LEU A 213 1.30 -44.89 26.17
CA LEU A 213 2.31 -44.34 25.24
C LEU A 213 3.73 -44.89 25.48
N ASP A 214 3.86 -46.00 26.20
CA ASP A 214 5.14 -46.56 26.64
C ASP A 214 6.07 -47.00 25.50
N SER A 215 5.54 -47.22 24.30
CA SER A 215 6.36 -47.55 23.10
C SER A 215 6.70 -46.33 22.25
N LEU A 216 6.16 -45.15 22.56
CA LEU A 216 6.26 -43.97 21.73
C LEU A 216 7.70 -43.43 21.76
N SER A 217 8.39 -43.54 20.62
CA SER A 217 9.77 -43.08 20.47
C SER A 217 9.92 -41.90 19.52
N LEU A 218 8.89 -41.60 18.71
CA LEU A 218 8.96 -40.55 17.69
C LEU A 218 7.63 -39.80 17.56
N VAL A 219 7.70 -38.48 17.69
CA VAL A 219 6.67 -37.52 17.26
C VAL A 219 7.32 -36.58 16.26
N GLY A 220 6.82 -36.56 15.02
CA GLY A 220 7.44 -35.80 13.93
C GLY A 220 7.11 -34.31 13.89
N GLY A 221 6.17 -33.86 14.72
CA GLY A 221 5.82 -32.46 14.94
C GLY A 221 5.82 -32.08 16.42
N ASP A 222 4.77 -31.38 16.83
CA ASP A 222 4.58 -30.80 18.15
C ASP A 222 4.06 -31.82 19.18
N VAL A 223 4.36 -31.60 20.45
CA VAL A 223 3.76 -32.31 21.59
C VAL A 223 3.01 -31.32 22.46
N TRP A 224 1.68 -31.40 22.47
CA TRP A 224 0.80 -30.54 23.26
C TRP A 224 0.03 -31.34 24.31
N LEU A 225 0.38 -31.13 25.58
CA LEU A 225 -0.31 -31.68 26.74
C LEU A 225 -0.96 -30.51 27.51
N LYS A 226 -2.21 -30.18 27.21
CA LYS A 226 -2.85 -28.98 27.78
C LYS A 226 -4.25 -29.24 28.33
N ASP A 227 -4.59 -28.59 29.44
CA ASP A 227 -5.96 -28.60 29.98
C ASP A 227 -6.45 -30.02 30.37
N ASN A 228 -5.52 -30.88 30.82
CA ASN A 228 -5.81 -32.19 31.40
C ASN A 228 -5.60 -32.12 32.91
N VAL A 229 -6.56 -31.51 33.61
CA VAL A 229 -6.41 -31.09 35.02
C VAL A 229 -6.13 -32.22 36.02
N SER A 230 -6.41 -33.48 35.68
CA SER A 230 -6.09 -34.65 36.52
C SER A 230 -4.80 -35.35 36.11
N LEU A 231 -4.15 -34.93 35.02
CA LEU A 231 -2.96 -35.60 34.50
C LEU A 231 -1.81 -35.40 35.47
N ALA A 232 -1.42 -36.46 36.17
CA ALA A 232 -0.42 -36.43 37.23
C ALA A 232 0.91 -37.08 36.82
N SER A 233 0.94 -37.85 35.73
CA SER A 233 2.14 -38.57 35.26
C SER A 233 2.23 -38.67 33.74
N ILE A 234 3.43 -38.41 33.23
CA ILE A 234 3.84 -38.56 31.82
C ILE A 234 4.97 -39.59 31.66
N GLY A 235 5.17 -40.47 32.65
CA GLY A 235 6.28 -41.43 32.71
C GLY A 235 6.40 -42.34 31.48
N SER A 236 5.30 -42.59 30.77
CA SER A 236 5.27 -43.39 29.55
C SER A 236 6.04 -42.77 28.37
N LEU A 237 6.35 -41.47 28.41
CA LEU A 237 7.12 -40.79 27.35
C LEU A 237 8.64 -41.02 27.42
N GLN A 238 9.12 -41.90 28.31
CA GLN A 238 10.54 -42.11 28.61
C GLN A 238 11.44 -42.47 27.41
N HIS A 239 10.85 -42.94 26.31
CA HIS A 239 11.58 -43.30 25.08
C HIS A 239 11.58 -42.21 24.01
N LEU A 240 10.93 -41.07 24.26
CA LEU A 240 10.94 -39.93 23.36
C LEU A 240 12.28 -39.20 23.45
N SER A 241 13.11 -39.30 22.41
CA SER A 241 14.44 -38.66 22.39
C SER A 241 14.45 -37.24 21.83
N SER A 242 13.48 -36.92 20.98
CA SER A 242 13.32 -35.64 20.30
C SER A 242 11.88 -35.44 19.84
N THR A 243 11.43 -34.19 19.77
CA THR A 243 10.25 -33.78 18.99
C THR A 243 10.67 -33.29 17.60
N GLY A 244 9.74 -33.23 16.66
CA GLY A 244 9.98 -32.54 15.39
C GLY A 244 9.68 -31.04 15.44
N GLY A 245 8.90 -30.59 16.43
CA GLY A 245 8.56 -29.19 16.66
C GLY A 245 8.56 -28.80 18.13
N ASN A 246 7.49 -28.13 18.57
CA ASN A 246 7.31 -27.54 19.89
C ASN A 246 6.95 -28.57 20.97
N PHE A 247 7.19 -28.21 22.24
CA PHE A 247 6.78 -28.99 23.39
C PHE A 247 6.05 -28.10 24.40
N LEU A 248 4.79 -28.41 24.68
CA LEU A 248 3.93 -27.63 25.58
C LEU A 248 3.28 -28.51 26.65
N ILE A 249 3.45 -28.12 27.92
CA ILE A 249 2.70 -28.65 29.05
C ILE A 249 1.99 -27.49 29.76
N ARG A 250 0.65 -27.55 29.80
CA ARG A 250 -0.15 -26.51 30.43
C ARG A 250 -1.34 -27.05 31.22
N ASN A 251 -1.61 -26.48 32.40
CA ASN A 251 -2.84 -26.75 33.16
C ASN A 251 -3.04 -28.27 33.43
N THR A 252 -2.01 -28.87 34.03
CA THR A 252 -1.98 -30.30 34.44
C THR A 252 -1.70 -30.42 35.94
N ALA A 253 -1.92 -31.61 36.52
CA ALA A 253 -1.56 -31.96 37.90
C ALA A 253 -0.17 -32.61 38.02
N ILE A 254 0.68 -32.45 37.00
CA ILE A 254 2.02 -33.04 36.96
C ILE A 254 2.90 -32.34 38.01
N THR A 255 3.60 -33.14 38.81
CA THR A 255 4.51 -32.64 39.87
C THR A 255 5.97 -32.55 39.42
N SER A 256 6.35 -33.32 38.39
CA SER A 256 7.69 -33.36 37.78
C SER A 256 7.63 -33.86 36.34
N LEU A 257 8.63 -33.56 35.53
CA LEU A 257 8.74 -33.99 34.13
C LEU A 257 9.35 -35.39 33.97
N ASN A 258 9.32 -36.21 35.03
CA ASN A 258 9.78 -37.58 34.98
C ASN A 258 9.02 -38.36 33.90
N GLY A 259 9.76 -38.91 32.94
CA GLY A 259 9.23 -39.40 31.68
C GLY A 259 9.87 -38.70 30.48
N LEU A 260 10.56 -37.57 30.65
CA LEU A 260 11.23 -36.87 29.55
C LEU A 260 12.76 -37.03 29.54
N GLN A 261 13.31 -37.99 30.28
CA GLN A 261 14.77 -38.13 30.43
C GLN A 261 15.49 -38.51 29.12
N GLY A 262 14.76 -38.99 28.11
CA GLY A 262 15.29 -39.23 26.78
C GLY A 262 15.47 -37.95 25.95
N LEU A 263 14.75 -36.88 26.27
CA LEU A 263 14.61 -35.69 25.43
C LEU A 263 15.89 -34.85 25.45
N GLN A 264 16.59 -34.78 24.32
CA GLN A 264 17.85 -34.06 24.18
C GLN A 264 17.71 -32.73 23.43
N HIS A 265 16.77 -32.65 22.48
CA HIS A 265 16.58 -31.47 21.65
C HIS A 265 15.11 -31.21 21.40
N ILE A 266 14.73 -29.92 21.45
CA ILE A 266 13.44 -29.40 21.01
C ILE A 266 13.71 -28.36 19.91
N PRO A 267 13.39 -28.63 18.63
CA PRO A 267 13.66 -27.70 17.55
C PRO A 267 12.86 -26.38 17.65
N GLY A 268 11.68 -26.43 18.25
CA GLY A 268 10.80 -25.27 18.43
C GLY A 268 10.84 -24.70 19.85
N TYR A 269 9.66 -24.34 20.37
CA TYR A 269 9.45 -23.75 21.70
C TYR A 269 9.31 -24.81 22.80
N LEU A 270 9.74 -24.49 24.02
CA LEU A 270 9.44 -25.25 25.24
C LEU A 270 8.61 -24.40 26.20
N PHE A 271 7.31 -24.70 26.31
CA PHE A 271 6.38 -23.97 27.17
C PHE A 271 5.89 -24.85 28.33
N ILE A 272 6.13 -24.38 29.55
CA ILE A 272 5.73 -25.02 30.81
C ILE A 272 4.93 -24.00 31.61
N GLU A 273 3.61 -24.11 31.54
CA GLU A 273 2.72 -23.02 31.91
C GLU A 273 1.59 -23.46 32.85
N SER A 274 1.31 -22.68 33.89
CA SER A 274 0.09 -22.87 34.69
C SER A 274 -0.08 -24.30 35.23
N ASN A 275 0.99 -24.97 35.65
CA ASN A 275 0.94 -26.28 36.28
C ASN A 275 1.08 -26.09 37.81
N PRO A 276 -0.03 -25.96 38.56
CA PRO A 276 0.00 -25.50 39.94
C PRO A 276 0.75 -26.44 40.89
N ASP A 277 0.77 -27.75 40.60
CA ASP A 277 1.39 -28.79 41.42
C ASP A 277 2.85 -29.08 41.03
N MET A 278 3.36 -28.44 39.96
CA MET A 278 4.71 -28.69 39.46
C MET A 278 5.76 -28.17 40.44
N ALA A 279 6.49 -29.06 41.07
CA ALA A 279 7.50 -28.72 42.08
C ALA A 279 8.92 -28.61 41.50
N THR A 280 9.18 -29.29 40.39
CA THR A 280 10.50 -29.40 39.75
C THR A 280 10.39 -29.67 38.25
N LEU A 281 11.42 -29.29 37.49
CA LEU A 281 11.58 -29.66 36.09
C LEU A 281 12.39 -30.96 35.89
N ASN A 282 12.69 -31.69 36.96
CA ASN A 282 13.35 -32.99 36.90
C ASN A 282 12.68 -33.88 35.85
N GLY A 283 13.51 -34.39 34.94
CA GLY A 283 13.04 -35.03 33.72
C GLY A 283 13.70 -34.45 32.48
N LEU A 284 14.02 -33.15 32.47
CA LEU A 284 14.72 -32.48 31.36
C LEU A 284 16.24 -32.44 31.52
N ASN A 285 16.81 -33.23 32.43
CA ASN A 285 18.23 -33.20 32.83
C ASN A 285 19.22 -33.60 31.71
N HIS A 286 18.73 -33.98 30.53
CA HIS A 286 19.55 -34.27 29.34
C HIS A 286 19.21 -33.35 28.16
N LEU A 287 18.30 -32.38 28.34
CA LEU A 287 17.95 -31.41 27.31
C LEU A 287 19.15 -30.49 27.07
N GLN A 288 19.64 -30.45 25.83
CA GLN A 288 20.83 -29.70 25.44
C GLN A 288 20.49 -28.39 24.73
N SER A 289 19.40 -28.34 23.98
CA SER A 289 19.04 -27.14 23.22
C SER A 289 17.53 -27.02 22.96
N VAL A 290 17.05 -25.78 22.97
CA VAL A 290 15.73 -25.38 22.49
C VAL A 290 15.93 -24.40 21.34
N GLY A 291 15.38 -24.69 20.16
CA GLY A 291 15.66 -23.92 18.94
C GLY A 291 14.92 -22.58 18.86
N ALA A 292 13.88 -22.39 19.66
CA ALA A 292 13.17 -21.12 19.80
C ALA A 292 13.08 -20.71 21.29
N ASP A 293 11.93 -20.27 21.78
CA ASP A 293 11.76 -19.74 23.14
C ASP A 293 11.56 -20.83 24.22
N VAL A 294 11.97 -20.50 25.44
CA VAL A 294 11.70 -21.27 26.66
C VAL A 294 10.85 -20.40 27.59
N TRP A 295 9.60 -20.80 27.84
CA TRP A 295 8.69 -20.09 28.74
C TRP A 295 8.32 -20.98 29.94
N ILE A 296 8.67 -20.52 31.13
CA ILE A 296 8.32 -21.16 32.40
C ILE A 296 7.49 -20.15 33.19
N ASN A 297 6.18 -20.31 33.14
CA ASN A 297 5.26 -19.34 33.75
C ASN A 297 4.16 -19.95 34.61
N ASN A 298 3.74 -19.22 35.65
CA ASN A 298 2.59 -19.56 36.50
C ASN A 298 2.65 -20.97 37.12
N ASN A 299 3.84 -21.49 37.43
CA ASN A 299 4.00 -22.78 38.11
C ASN A 299 4.19 -22.54 39.61
N ASN A 300 3.08 -22.39 40.33
CA ASN A 300 3.09 -21.87 41.71
C ASN A 300 3.88 -22.70 42.72
N SER A 301 4.02 -24.00 42.50
CA SER A 301 4.78 -24.90 43.38
C SER A 301 6.25 -25.04 43.00
N LEU A 302 6.69 -24.40 41.91
CA LEU A 302 8.03 -24.59 41.36
C LEU A 302 9.08 -23.89 42.24
N MET A 303 9.98 -24.68 42.83
CA MET A 303 11.02 -24.17 43.75
C MET A 303 12.43 -24.06 43.15
N PHE A 304 12.71 -24.86 42.11
CA PHE A 304 14.00 -25.15 41.45
C PHE A 304 15.21 -25.51 42.33
N SER A 305 15.86 -26.62 41.95
CA SER A 305 17.29 -26.90 42.22
C SER A 305 17.92 -27.86 41.20
N GLU A 306 17.13 -28.53 40.35
CA GLU A 306 17.59 -29.43 39.27
C GLU A 306 16.60 -29.40 38.08
N GLY A 307 17.01 -29.78 36.86
CA GLY A 307 16.08 -29.95 35.72
C GLY A 307 16.61 -29.58 34.32
N LEU A 308 17.43 -28.54 34.19
CA LEU A 308 17.85 -27.93 32.92
C LEU A 308 19.36 -27.68 32.85
N GLU A 309 20.15 -28.33 33.71
CA GLU A 309 21.57 -28.03 33.90
C GLU A 309 22.43 -28.35 32.68
N THR A 310 21.91 -29.17 31.77
CA THR A 310 22.55 -29.50 30.49
C THR A 310 22.12 -28.57 29.34
N LEU A 311 21.12 -27.72 29.55
CA LEU A 311 20.59 -26.83 28.52
C LEU A 311 21.65 -25.79 28.18
N ASN A 312 22.21 -25.87 26.97
CA ASN A 312 23.32 -25.04 26.55
C ASN A 312 22.89 -23.79 25.79
N ALA A 313 21.80 -23.87 25.01
CA ALA A 313 21.36 -22.79 24.16
C ALA A 313 19.83 -22.71 24.06
N VAL A 314 19.32 -21.47 24.07
CA VAL A 314 17.96 -21.10 23.71
C VAL A 314 18.04 -20.23 22.45
N GLY A 315 17.37 -20.65 21.38
CA GLY A 315 17.42 -19.97 20.09
C GLY A 315 16.58 -18.71 19.99
N GLY A 316 15.69 -18.47 20.95
CA GLY A 316 14.91 -17.25 21.10
C GLY A 316 14.91 -16.74 22.55
N THR A 317 13.73 -16.38 23.05
CA THR A 317 13.53 -15.75 24.36
C THR A 317 13.56 -16.76 25.51
N LEU A 318 14.23 -16.40 26.60
CA LEU A 318 14.09 -17.07 27.89
C LEU A 318 13.17 -16.24 28.80
N MET A 319 11.99 -16.77 29.12
CA MET A 319 11.01 -16.13 29.99
C MET A 319 10.73 -17.00 31.22
N VAL A 320 11.09 -16.49 32.40
CA VAL A 320 10.83 -17.14 33.68
C VAL A 320 10.03 -16.17 34.54
N VAL A 321 8.70 -16.35 34.57
CA VAL A 321 7.82 -15.39 35.23
C VAL A 321 6.71 -16.00 36.08
N TYR A 322 6.26 -15.30 37.11
CA TYR A 322 5.13 -15.72 37.94
C TYR A 322 5.32 -17.13 38.56
N ASN A 323 6.54 -17.45 39.02
CA ASN A 323 6.82 -18.65 39.80
C ASN A 323 7.17 -18.22 41.24
N PRO A 324 6.19 -17.94 42.11
CA PRO A 324 6.41 -17.25 43.38
C PRO A 324 7.30 -18.01 44.37
N LEU A 325 7.37 -19.34 44.30
CA LEU A 325 8.23 -20.17 45.15
C LEU A 325 9.63 -20.42 44.55
N LEU A 326 9.92 -19.89 43.36
CA LEU A 326 11.20 -20.05 42.68
C LEU A 326 12.30 -19.32 43.46
N GLY A 327 13.18 -20.08 44.13
CA GLY A 327 14.23 -19.52 44.99
C GLY A 327 15.59 -19.32 44.31
N SER A 328 15.83 -20.03 43.19
CA SER A 328 17.14 -20.09 42.51
C SER A 328 16.98 -20.33 41.00
N LEU A 329 17.93 -19.80 40.21
CA LEU A 329 18.09 -20.09 38.77
C LEU A 329 19.19 -21.12 38.48
N SER A 330 19.68 -21.85 39.49
CA SER A 330 20.76 -22.86 39.35
C SER A 330 20.52 -23.93 38.28
N GLY A 331 19.24 -24.20 37.96
CA GLY A 331 18.85 -25.06 36.86
C GLY A 331 19.35 -24.60 35.48
N PHE A 332 19.71 -23.33 35.31
CA PHE A 332 20.26 -22.79 34.06
C PHE A 332 21.79 -22.77 34.01
N SER A 333 22.48 -23.40 34.96
CA SER A 333 23.95 -23.32 35.08
C SER A 333 24.73 -23.79 33.85
N GLY A 334 24.14 -24.59 32.95
CA GLY A 334 24.74 -24.98 31.67
C GLY A 334 24.51 -24.02 30.50
N LEU A 335 23.69 -22.97 30.69
CA LEU A 335 23.21 -22.10 29.62
C LEU A 335 24.28 -21.09 29.20
N ASN A 336 24.67 -21.15 27.93
CA ASN A 336 25.71 -20.32 27.33
C ASN A 336 25.18 -19.21 26.41
N SER A 337 23.99 -19.38 25.81
CA SER A 337 23.44 -18.39 24.87
C SER A 337 21.92 -18.34 24.88
N ILE A 338 21.39 -17.13 24.76
CA ILE A 338 19.97 -16.82 24.59
C ILE A 338 19.90 -15.89 23.38
N ASN A 339 19.50 -16.37 22.21
CA ASN A 339 19.49 -15.56 20.98
C ASN A 339 18.19 -14.74 20.84
N GLY A 340 17.75 -14.14 21.95
CA GLY A 340 16.50 -13.40 22.10
C GLY A 340 16.46 -12.65 23.43
N ASP A 341 15.27 -12.42 23.97
CA ASP A 341 15.12 -11.64 25.20
C ASP A 341 15.39 -12.49 26.45
N LEU A 342 15.96 -11.86 27.48
CA LEU A 342 16.04 -12.42 28.82
C LEU A 342 15.03 -11.71 29.72
N TYR A 343 13.96 -12.42 30.09
CA TYR A 343 12.92 -11.91 30.99
C TYR A 343 12.81 -12.77 32.26
N ILE A 344 13.26 -12.20 33.38
CA ILE A 344 13.04 -12.76 34.73
C ILE A 344 12.09 -11.84 35.51
N GLY A 345 10.89 -12.31 35.88
CA GLY A 345 9.97 -11.43 36.59
C GLY A 345 8.91 -12.06 37.47
N TYR A 346 8.46 -11.33 38.48
CA TYR A 346 7.41 -11.77 39.41
C TYR A 346 7.72 -13.13 40.08
N ASN A 347 9.01 -13.44 40.31
CA ASN A 347 9.46 -14.60 41.07
C ASN A 347 9.84 -14.14 42.48
N THR A 348 8.82 -13.98 43.34
CA THR A 348 8.96 -13.24 44.61
C THR A 348 9.92 -13.86 45.62
N SER A 349 10.22 -15.17 45.52
CA SER A 349 11.21 -15.85 46.37
C SER A 349 12.63 -15.84 45.80
N LEU A 350 12.83 -15.35 44.57
CA LEU A 350 14.13 -15.38 43.90
C LEU A 350 15.09 -14.39 44.57
N THR A 351 16.26 -14.87 45.01
CA THR A 351 17.23 -14.05 45.76
C THR A 351 18.46 -13.63 44.96
N SER A 352 18.79 -14.39 43.91
CA SER A 352 19.97 -14.17 43.07
C SER A 352 19.72 -14.58 41.61
N LEU A 353 20.36 -13.90 40.66
CA LEU A 353 20.45 -14.32 39.25
C LEU A 353 21.51 -15.41 39.00
N SER A 354 22.25 -15.83 40.02
CA SER A 354 23.21 -16.95 39.94
C SER A 354 22.57 -18.20 39.33
N GLY A 355 23.28 -18.83 38.41
CA GLY A 355 22.77 -19.84 37.50
C GLY A 355 22.75 -19.35 36.05
N LEU A 356 22.69 -18.04 35.80
CA LEU A 356 22.84 -17.44 34.47
C LEU A 356 24.28 -17.01 34.16
N ASP A 357 25.25 -17.31 35.02
CA ASP A 357 26.62 -16.79 34.98
C ASP A 357 27.37 -17.06 33.66
N ASN A 358 26.99 -18.15 32.97
CA ASN A 358 27.63 -18.60 31.73
C ASN A 358 27.02 -18.00 30.46
N VAL A 359 25.90 -17.27 30.55
CA VAL A 359 25.21 -16.71 29.38
C VAL A 359 26.06 -15.61 28.76
N ASN A 360 26.41 -15.75 27.49
CA ASN A 360 27.08 -14.73 26.69
C ASN A 360 26.19 -13.47 26.58
N PRO A 361 26.60 -12.32 27.13
CA PRO A 361 25.78 -11.10 27.09
C PRO A 361 25.48 -10.64 25.65
N ALA A 362 26.38 -10.88 24.70
CA ALA A 362 26.18 -10.49 23.31
C ALA A 362 25.13 -11.34 22.58
N SER A 363 24.69 -12.46 23.16
CA SER A 363 23.58 -13.24 22.59
C SER A 363 22.22 -12.62 22.92
N VAL A 364 22.10 -11.96 24.07
CA VAL A 364 20.84 -11.39 24.57
C VAL A 364 20.47 -10.16 23.75
N MET A 365 19.19 -10.03 23.38
CA MET A 365 18.68 -8.85 22.66
C MET A 365 18.19 -7.77 23.63
N ASN A 366 17.23 -8.08 24.49
CA ASN A 366 16.75 -7.16 25.54
C ASN A 366 16.82 -7.81 26.92
N LEU A 367 17.04 -7.00 27.96
CA LEU A 367 17.10 -7.44 29.35
C LEU A 367 15.92 -6.87 30.15
N SER A 368 15.09 -7.75 30.71
CA SER A 368 13.97 -7.39 31.59
C SER A 368 14.05 -8.13 32.93
N ILE A 369 14.21 -7.39 34.02
CA ILE A 369 14.22 -7.92 35.40
C ILE A 369 13.18 -7.14 36.22
N ILE A 370 12.01 -7.74 36.48
CA ILE A 370 10.85 -6.98 36.97
C ILE A 370 10.15 -7.70 38.12
N GLY A 371 9.84 -7.01 39.22
CA GLY A 371 8.92 -7.55 40.22
C GLY A 371 9.48 -8.72 41.05
N ASN A 372 10.80 -8.91 41.09
CA ASN A 372 11.45 -9.95 41.89
C ASN A 372 11.83 -9.38 43.26
N SER A 373 10.84 -9.23 44.15
CA SER A 373 10.98 -8.45 45.39
C SER A 373 12.05 -8.92 46.38
N SER A 374 12.50 -10.18 46.30
CA SER A 374 13.57 -10.72 47.16
C SER A 374 14.96 -10.70 46.49
N LEU A 375 15.04 -10.26 45.22
CA LEU A 375 16.26 -10.31 44.42
C LEU A 375 17.23 -9.21 44.86
N THR A 376 18.34 -9.61 45.49
CA THR A 376 19.36 -8.68 45.99
C THR A 376 20.74 -8.90 45.35
N ILE A 377 20.90 -9.99 44.58
CA ILE A 377 22.13 -10.32 43.85
C ILE A 377 21.80 -10.42 42.35
N CYS A 378 21.92 -9.31 41.63
CA CYS A 378 21.69 -9.23 40.18
C CYS A 378 22.95 -8.79 39.40
N ASN A 379 24.00 -8.37 40.09
CA ASN A 379 25.28 -7.92 39.52
C ASN A 379 26.22 -9.08 39.18
N ILE A 380 25.69 -10.15 38.58
CA ILE A 380 26.51 -11.24 38.05
C ILE A 380 27.30 -10.76 36.82
N ALA A 381 28.49 -11.34 36.60
CA ALA A 381 29.49 -10.79 35.68
C ALA A 381 28.98 -10.54 34.25
N ASN A 382 28.19 -11.46 33.70
CA ASN A 382 27.62 -11.34 32.37
C ASN A 382 26.48 -10.31 32.29
N ILE A 383 25.66 -10.16 33.33
CA ILE A 383 24.65 -9.11 33.39
C ILE A 383 25.33 -7.73 33.47
N CYS A 384 26.38 -7.59 34.28
CA CYS A 384 27.19 -6.37 34.29
C CYS A 384 27.84 -6.08 32.92
N ALA A 385 28.33 -7.11 32.23
CA ALA A 385 28.89 -6.96 30.89
C ALA A 385 27.83 -6.52 29.86
N PHE A 386 26.59 -7.01 29.97
CA PHE A 386 25.46 -6.55 29.17
C PHE A 386 25.16 -5.06 29.42
N LEU A 387 25.05 -4.64 30.68
CA LEU A 387 24.79 -3.23 31.01
C LEU A 387 25.91 -2.29 30.54
N ALA A 388 27.16 -2.76 30.52
CA ALA A 388 28.29 -1.98 30.05
C ALA A 388 28.27 -1.76 28.53
N ASN A 389 27.68 -2.70 27.77
CA ASN A 389 27.58 -2.66 26.31
C ASN A 389 26.21 -3.23 25.87
N PRO A 390 25.11 -2.49 26.09
CA PRO A 390 23.78 -2.98 25.77
C PRO A 390 23.62 -3.21 24.28
N THR A 391 23.13 -4.38 23.91
CA THR A 391 22.73 -4.73 22.54
C THR A 391 21.28 -4.33 22.23
N GLY A 392 20.49 -3.99 23.26
CA GLY A 392 19.11 -3.54 23.17
C GLY A 392 18.62 -2.91 24.48
N ASN A 393 17.30 -2.93 24.71
CA ASN A 393 16.68 -2.22 25.82
C ASN A 393 16.94 -2.88 27.18
N ILE A 394 17.10 -2.05 28.21
CA ILE A 394 17.24 -2.46 29.61
C ILE A 394 15.99 -2.00 30.37
N THR A 395 15.28 -2.94 31.00
CA THR A 395 14.12 -2.65 31.84
C THR A 395 14.28 -3.34 33.19
N ILE A 396 14.47 -2.55 34.24
CA ILE A 396 14.70 -3.06 35.60
C ILE A 396 13.90 -2.21 36.57
N PHE A 397 12.95 -2.80 37.29
CA PHE A 397 12.16 -2.12 38.32
C PHE A 397 11.41 -3.09 39.24
N ASN A 398 11.00 -2.60 40.42
CA ASN A 398 10.27 -3.35 41.45
C ASN A 398 10.99 -4.64 41.90
N ASN A 399 12.31 -4.62 42.06
CA ASN A 399 13.09 -5.73 42.60
C ASN A 399 13.61 -5.40 44.02
N GLY A 400 14.39 -6.29 44.61
CA GLY A 400 15.06 -6.00 45.87
C GLY A 400 16.14 -4.91 45.71
N SER A 401 16.51 -4.31 46.84
CA SER A 401 17.50 -3.22 46.89
C SER A 401 18.84 -3.60 46.24
N GLY A 402 19.38 -2.70 45.42
CA GLY A 402 20.58 -2.94 44.61
C GLY A 402 20.28 -3.55 43.24
N CYS A 403 19.01 -3.89 42.98
CA CYS A 403 18.51 -4.45 41.74
C CYS A 403 17.26 -3.72 41.22
N ASP A 404 16.89 -2.59 41.82
CA ASP A 404 15.58 -1.96 41.59
C ASP A 404 15.56 -0.98 40.41
N SER A 405 16.71 -0.66 39.83
CA SER A 405 16.78 0.12 38.60
C SER A 405 18.03 -0.21 37.78
N PRO A 406 18.09 0.16 36.49
CA PRO A 406 19.30 0.01 35.69
C PRO A 406 20.49 0.75 36.32
N ALA A 407 20.24 1.93 36.89
CA ALA A 407 21.26 2.75 37.54
C ALA A 407 21.80 2.10 38.81
N GLU A 408 20.93 1.57 39.68
CA GLU A 408 21.35 0.82 40.88
C GLU A 408 22.22 -0.40 40.52
N LEU A 409 21.80 -1.15 39.50
CA LEU A 409 22.56 -2.32 39.05
C LEU A 409 23.90 -1.91 38.42
N ALA A 410 23.94 -0.87 37.60
CA ALA A 410 25.19 -0.36 37.04
C ALA A 410 26.17 0.11 38.15
N GLU A 411 25.67 0.78 39.18
CA GLU A 411 26.44 1.15 40.36
C GLU A 411 26.96 -0.10 41.10
N ALA A 412 26.12 -1.12 41.29
CA ALA A 412 26.52 -2.41 41.85
C ALA A 412 27.55 -3.16 40.98
N CYS A 413 27.61 -2.85 39.69
CA CYS A 413 28.61 -3.33 38.73
C CYS A 413 29.87 -2.43 38.64
N GLY A 414 29.87 -1.27 39.30
CA GLY A 414 31.02 -0.36 39.39
C GLY A 414 31.17 0.65 38.25
N PHE A 415 30.10 0.97 37.50
CA PHE A 415 30.14 1.98 36.42
C PHE A 415 28.82 2.77 36.30
N SER A 416 28.83 3.84 35.49
CA SER A 416 27.62 4.58 35.09
C SER A 416 27.16 4.15 33.69
N LEU A 417 25.86 4.01 33.47
CA LEU A 417 25.30 3.58 32.18
C LEU A 417 25.73 4.51 31.02
N PRO A 418 26.19 3.95 29.88
CA PRO A 418 26.38 4.73 28.65
C PRO A 418 25.03 5.18 28.08
N CYS A 419 25.04 6.19 27.19
CA CYS A 419 23.86 6.54 26.38
C CYS A 419 23.26 5.28 25.72
N PRO A 420 21.94 5.23 25.48
CA PRO A 420 21.32 4.11 24.78
C PRO A 420 22.07 3.77 23.47
N PRO A 421 22.20 2.47 23.15
CA PRO A 421 22.89 2.02 21.94
C PRO A 421 22.13 2.47 20.67
N ALA A 422 22.74 2.27 19.50
CA ALA A 422 22.17 2.67 18.21
C ALA A 422 20.75 2.10 17.99
N GLY A 423 19.77 2.98 17.75
CA GLY A 423 18.35 2.65 17.56
C GLY A 423 17.47 3.88 17.73
N ALA A 424 16.24 3.86 17.19
CA ALA A 424 15.31 4.99 17.39
C ALA A 424 14.74 4.97 18.81
N ILE A 425 14.90 6.08 19.55
CA ILE A 425 14.31 6.30 20.87
C ILE A 425 12.97 6.99 20.68
N MET A 426 11.92 6.48 21.31
CA MET A 426 10.59 7.07 21.31
C MET A 426 10.18 7.45 22.74
N PHE A 427 9.85 8.72 22.93
CA PHE A 427 9.22 9.23 24.15
C PHE A 427 7.73 9.44 23.85
N LEU A 428 6.88 8.56 24.36
CA LEU A 428 5.44 8.56 24.09
C LEU A 428 4.62 9.14 25.26
N SER A 429 5.29 9.45 26.37
CA SER A 429 4.70 10.08 27.54
C SER A 429 5.68 10.97 28.32
N GLN A 430 5.15 11.84 29.19
CA GLN A 430 6.00 12.61 30.10
C GLN A 430 6.81 11.72 31.05
N ALA A 431 6.25 10.56 31.43
CA ALA A 431 6.94 9.57 32.26
C ALA A 431 8.17 8.95 31.57
N ASP A 432 8.13 8.77 30.24
CA ASP A 432 9.28 8.28 29.47
C ASP A 432 10.43 9.30 29.52
N LEU A 433 10.11 10.59 29.34
CA LEU A 433 11.08 11.69 29.43
C LEU A 433 11.69 11.79 30.84
N ASP A 434 10.85 11.73 31.89
CA ASP A 434 11.31 11.77 33.28
C ASP A 434 12.22 10.58 33.62
N SER A 435 11.91 9.41 33.09
CA SER A 435 12.70 8.18 33.30
C SER A 435 14.04 8.21 32.57
N PHE A 436 14.11 8.89 31.42
CA PHE A 436 15.32 8.96 30.59
C PHE A 436 16.50 9.59 31.34
N GLN A 437 16.30 10.77 31.94
CA GLN A 437 17.38 11.47 32.66
C GLN A 437 17.82 10.69 33.91
N MET A 438 16.91 9.97 34.56
CA MET A 438 17.24 9.11 35.71
C MET A 438 18.06 7.88 35.28
N THR A 439 17.74 7.31 34.13
CA THR A 439 18.41 6.12 33.60
C THR A 439 19.77 6.45 32.96
N TYR A 440 19.87 7.61 32.29
CA TYR A 440 21.03 8.03 31.51
C TYR A 440 21.52 9.45 31.90
N PRO A 441 21.91 9.69 33.17
CA PRO A 441 22.15 11.03 33.70
C PRO A 441 23.35 11.76 33.08
N GLN A 442 24.26 11.03 32.41
CA GLN A 442 25.46 11.57 31.76
C GLN A 442 25.34 11.55 30.22
N CYS A 443 24.17 11.25 29.67
CA CYS A 443 24.02 11.09 28.24
C CYS A 443 23.94 12.44 27.52
N SER A 444 24.99 12.82 26.78
CA SER A 444 25.02 14.06 26.00
C SER A 444 24.85 13.87 24.49
N HIS A 445 24.92 12.63 23.99
CA HIS A 445 24.85 12.34 22.57
C HIS A 445 24.06 11.05 22.30
N ILE A 446 23.02 11.15 21.47
CA ILE A 446 22.24 9.99 21.05
C ILE A 446 22.67 9.58 19.63
N GLN A 447 23.09 8.32 19.47
CA GLN A 447 23.56 7.80 18.18
C GLN A 447 22.42 7.53 17.18
N GLY A 448 21.20 7.26 17.66
CA GLY A 448 20.03 7.03 16.82
C GLY A 448 19.13 8.25 16.63
N SER A 449 17.92 7.99 16.13
CA SER A 449 16.85 9.01 16.02
C SER A 449 16.12 9.17 17.36
N VAL A 450 15.55 10.33 17.59
CA VAL A 450 14.69 10.64 18.74
C VAL A 450 13.33 11.08 18.24
N THR A 451 12.27 10.45 18.73
CA THR A 451 10.88 10.84 18.50
C THR A 451 10.23 11.19 19.83
N ILE A 452 9.60 12.36 19.92
CA ILE A 452 8.88 12.85 21.09
C ILE A 452 7.42 13.04 20.66
N SER A 453 6.51 12.17 21.09
CA SER A 453 5.14 12.12 20.59
C SER A 453 4.19 11.57 21.65
N GLY A 454 3.67 12.42 22.52
CA GLY A 454 2.84 12.00 23.66
C GLY A 454 1.83 13.06 24.08
N ALA A 455 0.57 12.64 24.25
CA ALA A 455 -0.54 13.54 24.58
C ALA A 455 -0.42 14.22 25.95
N ASP A 456 0.37 13.65 26.88
CA ASP A 456 0.63 14.17 28.23
C ASP A 456 1.98 14.90 28.35
N ILE A 457 2.75 15.01 27.26
CA ILE A 457 4.04 15.72 27.27
C ILE A 457 3.79 17.23 27.34
N THR A 458 4.32 17.85 28.38
CA THR A 458 4.16 19.28 28.66
C THR A 458 5.46 20.06 28.62
N ASN A 459 6.61 19.39 28.78
CA ASN A 459 7.93 20.02 28.74
C ASN A 459 9.03 19.00 28.40
N LEU A 460 10.15 19.49 27.87
CA LEU A 460 11.31 18.67 27.47
C LEU A 460 12.50 18.84 28.42
N SER A 461 12.32 19.41 29.61
CA SER A 461 13.40 19.81 30.53
C SER A 461 14.38 18.68 30.89
N ARG A 462 13.94 17.42 30.78
CA ARG A 462 14.69 16.18 31.01
C ARG A 462 15.67 15.80 29.90
N LEU A 463 15.71 16.56 28.82
CA LEU A 463 16.59 16.37 27.68
C LEU A 463 17.71 17.43 27.62
N ASN A 464 17.79 18.32 28.60
CA ASN A 464 18.72 19.47 28.59
C ASN A 464 20.20 19.09 28.59
N GLN A 465 20.55 17.85 28.89
CA GLN A 465 21.90 17.31 28.81
C GLN A 465 22.36 17.01 27.37
N LEU A 466 21.43 16.87 26.43
CA LEU A 466 21.73 16.50 25.05
C LEU A 466 22.33 17.66 24.27
N THR A 467 23.45 17.39 23.59
CA THR A 467 24.15 18.36 22.74
C THR A 467 24.08 18.01 21.26
N SER A 468 23.75 16.76 20.92
CA SER A 468 23.63 16.31 19.53
C SER A 468 22.87 15.00 19.41
N ILE A 469 22.24 14.82 18.25
CA ILE A 469 21.53 13.60 17.84
C ILE A 469 22.09 13.19 16.49
N SER A 470 22.56 11.95 16.33
CA SER A 470 23.12 11.46 15.06
C SER A 470 22.04 11.07 14.04
N GLY A 471 20.83 10.71 14.49
CA GLY A 471 19.68 10.43 13.62
C GLY A 471 18.74 11.64 13.44
N ASN A 472 17.46 11.35 13.20
CA ASN A 472 16.42 12.37 13.10
C ASN A 472 15.99 12.86 14.49
N LEU A 473 15.57 14.12 14.58
CA LEU A 473 14.79 14.62 15.71
C LEU A 473 13.37 14.88 15.24
N VAL A 474 12.41 14.14 15.81
CA VAL A 474 10.98 14.25 15.52
C VAL A 474 10.25 14.75 16.77
N ILE A 475 9.59 15.90 16.68
CA ILE A 475 8.80 16.51 17.75
C ILE A 475 7.35 16.55 17.29
N GLY A 476 6.61 15.55 17.77
CA GLY A 476 5.27 15.22 17.37
C GLY A 476 5.25 14.48 16.03
N ASP A 477 4.31 13.54 15.91
CA ASP A 477 4.19 12.66 14.77
C ASP A 477 2.72 12.34 14.48
N VAL A 478 2.33 12.51 13.21
CA VAL A 478 0.97 12.25 12.74
C VAL A 478 0.50 10.80 12.91
N MET A 479 1.42 9.83 12.98
CA MET A 479 1.08 8.40 13.16
C MET A 479 0.92 8.02 14.64
N PHE A 480 1.72 8.61 15.52
CA PHE A 480 1.75 8.27 16.95
C PHE A 480 0.91 9.24 17.82
N GLY A 481 0.45 10.34 17.24
CA GLY A 481 -0.26 11.42 17.94
C GLY A 481 0.74 12.47 18.42
N GLY A 482 0.48 13.74 18.10
CA GLY A 482 1.39 14.86 18.41
C GLY A 482 1.50 15.23 19.90
N ASN A 483 2.04 16.42 20.18
CA ASN A 483 2.19 16.93 21.55
C ASN A 483 1.26 18.14 21.79
N PRO A 484 -0.05 17.93 22.01
CA PRO A 484 -1.04 19.00 22.10
C PRO A 484 -0.87 19.91 23.32
N LEU A 485 -0.06 19.52 24.31
CA LEU A 485 0.20 20.29 25.53
C LEU A 485 1.59 20.93 25.57
N LEU A 486 2.45 20.68 24.57
CA LEU A 486 3.80 21.21 24.51
C LEU A 486 3.78 22.64 23.95
N ALA A 487 4.16 23.62 24.77
CA ALA A 487 4.08 25.04 24.42
C ALA A 487 5.40 25.62 23.88
N ASP A 488 6.53 25.03 24.24
CA ASP A 488 7.88 25.45 23.83
C ASP A 488 8.81 24.22 23.74
N LEU A 489 10.01 24.42 23.21
CA LEU A 489 11.04 23.38 23.10
C LEU A 489 12.13 23.53 24.18
N GLU A 490 11.83 24.22 25.29
CA GLU A 490 12.76 24.33 26.42
C GLU A 490 13.08 22.94 26.97
N GLY A 491 14.38 22.67 27.09
CA GLY A 491 14.94 21.34 27.27
C GLY A 491 15.82 20.88 26.10
N LEU A 492 15.68 21.48 24.91
CA LEU A 492 16.52 21.16 23.75
C LEU A 492 17.64 22.18 23.47
N GLN A 493 17.79 23.19 24.34
CA GLN A 493 18.66 24.35 24.11
C GLN A 493 20.12 24.04 23.84
N ASN A 494 20.61 22.87 24.27
CA ASN A 494 22.02 22.52 24.10
C ASN A 494 22.30 21.75 22.80
N ILE A 495 21.26 21.38 22.04
CA ILE A 495 21.43 20.66 20.77
C ILE A 495 22.04 21.60 19.72
N ALA A 496 23.26 21.29 19.29
CA ALA A 496 23.99 22.05 18.29
C ALA A 496 23.92 21.42 16.89
N ALA A 497 23.66 20.11 16.80
CA ALA A 497 23.63 19.39 15.53
C ALA A 497 22.67 18.20 15.54
N ILE A 498 21.99 18.01 14.41
CA ILE A 498 21.15 16.85 14.10
C ILE A 498 21.73 16.17 12.85
N GLY A 499 22.08 14.89 12.96
CA GLY A 499 22.71 14.10 11.89
C GLY A 499 21.73 13.57 10.84
N GLY A 500 20.43 13.76 11.04
CA GLY A 500 19.36 13.51 10.07
C GLY A 500 18.47 14.74 9.83
N SER A 501 17.17 14.52 9.73
CA SER A 501 16.14 15.55 9.56
C SER A 501 15.64 16.10 10.90
N LEU A 502 15.22 17.37 10.90
CA LEU A 502 14.39 17.95 11.95
C LEU A 502 12.94 17.93 11.47
N ARG A 503 12.05 17.27 12.22
CA ARG A 503 10.62 17.21 11.96
C ARG A 503 9.87 17.74 13.18
N VAL A 504 9.04 18.76 12.99
CA VAL A 504 8.21 19.34 14.05
C VAL A 504 6.77 19.39 13.57
N GLU A 505 5.94 18.47 14.06
CA GLU A 505 4.57 18.33 13.58
C GLU A 505 3.54 18.04 14.67
N SER A 506 2.29 18.49 14.47
CA SER A 506 1.17 18.21 15.39
C SER A 506 1.42 18.70 16.83
N ASN A 507 1.98 19.90 17.01
CA ASN A 507 2.17 20.54 18.33
C ASN A 507 1.23 21.74 18.47
N ASP A 508 0.04 21.51 19.04
CA ASP A 508 -1.08 22.46 19.03
C ASP A 508 -0.76 23.83 19.66
N LEU A 509 0.10 23.86 20.68
CA LEU A 509 0.42 25.06 21.45
C LEU A 509 1.77 25.69 21.10
N LEU A 510 2.57 25.05 20.24
CA LEU A 510 3.91 25.51 19.90
C LEU A 510 3.83 26.78 19.03
N GLN A 511 4.50 27.85 19.46
CA GLN A 511 4.43 29.17 18.78
C GLN A 511 5.64 29.49 17.91
N ASP A 512 6.81 28.95 18.27
CA ASP A 512 8.08 29.11 17.59
C ASP A 512 9.02 27.93 17.94
N PHE A 513 10.28 28.00 17.56
CA PHE A 513 11.32 26.99 17.85
C PHE A 513 12.19 27.39 19.04
N GLY A 514 11.66 28.23 19.95
CA GLY A 514 12.27 28.61 21.21
C GLY A 514 12.70 27.36 21.99
N GLY A 515 14.01 27.24 22.20
CA GLY A 515 14.64 26.02 22.72
C GLY A 515 15.57 25.32 21.73
N LEU A 516 15.64 25.75 20.46
CA LEU A 516 16.61 25.24 19.47
C LEU A 516 17.65 26.27 19.01
N HIS A 517 17.79 27.40 19.72
CA HIS A 517 18.65 28.53 19.33
C HIS A 517 20.14 28.20 19.13
N ASN A 518 20.64 27.06 19.61
CA ASN A 518 22.02 26.62 19.37
C ASN A 518 22.16 25.67 18.16
N LEU A 519 21.05 25.27 17.53
CA LEU A 519 21.04 24.36 16.40
C LEU A 519 21.67 25.04 15.18
N ALA A 520 22.90 24.66 14.87
CA ALA A 520 23.67 25.24 13.76
C ALA A 520 23.62 24.39 12.48
N SER A 521 23.26 23.11 12.59
CA SER A 521 23.23 22.22 11.42
C SER A 521 22.26 21.05 11.54
N ILE A 522 21.60 20.77 10.43
CA ILE A 522 20.95 19.50 10.12
C ILE A 522 21.67 18.85 8.93
N LYS A 523 21.50 17.54 8.71
CA LYS A 523 22.16 16.83 7.59
C LYS A 523 21.21 16.34 6.50
N SER A 524 19.91 16.54 6.69
CA SER A 524 18.88 16.20 5.71
C SER A 524 17.85 17.34 5.62
N SER A 525 16.58 17.08 5.91
CA SER A 525 15.47 17.99 5.60
C SER A 525 14.90 18.65 6.86
N LEU A 526 14.19 19.77 6.67
CA LEU A 526 13.39 20.44 7.67
C LEU A 526 11.90 20.27 7.32
N TYR A 527 11.15 19.56 8.18
CA TYR A 527 9.71 19.34 8.03
C TYR A 527 8.96 20.03 9.17
N VAL A 528 8.01 20.91 8.83
CA VAL A 528 7.22 21.68 9.79
C VAL A 528 5.76 21.67 9.39
N GLY A 529 4.94 20.92 10.12
CA GLY A 529 3.63 20.49 9.66
C GLY A 529 2.57 20.54 10.74
N ASP A 530 1.33 20.98 10.46
CA ASP A 530 0.22 20.76 11.39
C ASP A 530 0.45 21.36 12.81
N ASN A 531 1.09 22.53 12.91
CA ASN A 531 1.27 23.25 14.19
C ASN A 531 0.36 24.50 14.20
N PRO A 532 -0.89 24.42 14.68
CA PRO A 532 -1.90 25.46 14.50
C PRO A 532 -1.59 26.79 15.20
N SER A 533 -0.72 26.81 16.21
CA SER A 533 -0.30 28.03 16.92
C SER A 533 1.05 28.58 16.47
N LEU A 534 1.75 27.90 15.54
CA LEU A 534 3.08 28.31 15.09
C LEU A 534 2.98 29.61 14.29
N THR A 535 3.76 30.62 14.68
CA THR A 535 3.74 31.97 14.08
C THR A 535 5.01 32.32 13.31
N SER A 536 6.15 31.74 13.69
CA SER A 536 7.47 31.98 13.06
C SER A 536 8.44 30.82 13.29
N PHE A 537 9.66 30.92 12.75
CA PHE A 537 10.76 29.97 12.89
C PHE A 537 11.84 30.46 13.90
N VAL A 538 11.52 31.47 14.71
CA VAL A 538 12.41 32.03 15.74
C VAL A 538 12.93 30.90 16.64
N GLY A 539 14.23 30.88 16.89
CA GLY A 539 14.96 29.76 17.49
C GLY A 539 15.77 28.93 16.50
N LEU A 540 15.67 29.15 15.17
CA LEU A 540 16.48 28.47 14.15
C LEU A 540 17.54 29.38 13.48
N GLU A 541 17.86 30.52 14.09
CA GLU A 541 18.64 31.61 13.48
C GLU A 541 20.07 31.19 13.07
N HIS A 542 20.61 30.13 13.66
CA HIS A 542 21.96 29.64 13.37
C HIS A 542 22.03 28.62 12.22
N LEU A 543 20.88 28.23 11.66
CA LEU A 543 20.84 27.34 10.51
C LEU A 543 21.25 28.10 9.24
N THR A 544 22.19 27.52 8.48
CA THR A 544 22.76 28.17 7.28
C THR A 544 22.51 27.41 5.97
N ASN A 545 22.25 26.10 6.05
CA ASN A 545 21.97 25.24 4.90
C ASN A 545 20.95 24.17 5.29
N ILE A 546 20.11 23.78 4.33
CA ILE A 546 19.20 22.64 4.39
C ILE A 546 19.57 21.69 3.25
N PRO A 547 20.34 20.61 3.51
CA PRO A 547 20.77 19.67 2.47
C PRO A 547 19.65 18.85 1.82
N GLY A 548 18.45 18.84 2.40
CA GLY A 548 17.28 18.17 1.87
C GLY A 548 16.18 19.15 1.51
N ASP A 549 14.94 18.79 1.83
CA ASP A 549 13.76 19.62 1.58
C ASP A 549 13.49 20.60 2.73
N LEU A 550 12.95 21.77 2.39
CA LEU A 550 12.25 22.66 3.32
C LEU A 550 10.74 22.50 3.07
N ASN A 551 10.06 21.74 3.93
CA ASN A 551 8.64 21.46 3.81
C ASN A 551 7.87 22.08 4.97
N VAL A 552 7.05 23.09 4.67
CA VAL A 552 6.24 23.82 5.65
C VAL A 552 4.78 23.70 5.25
N PHE A 553 3.97 22.97 6.02
CA PHE A 553 2.60 22.68 5.65
C PHE A 553 1.58 22.78 6.79
N ILE A 554 0.36 23.24 6.50
CA ILE A 554 -0.76 23.23 7.47
C ILE A 554 -0.37 23.95 8.78
N ASN A 555 0.23 25.14 8.69
CA ASN A 555 0.47 26.00 9.86
C ASN A 555 -0.41 27.26 9.71
N PRO A 556 -1.70 27.21 10.10
CA PRO A 556 -2.66 28.28 9.82
C PRO A 556 -2.35 29.62 10.49
N ALA A 557 -1.61 29.64 11.60
CA ALA A 557 -1.18 30.86 12.28
C ALA A 557 0.18 31.40 11.81
N LEU A 558 0.89 30.70 10.92
CA LEU A 558 2.23 31.08 10.49
C LEU A 558 2.18 32.40 9.71
N GLU A 559 2.89 33.43 10.17
CA GLU A 559 2.86 34.77 9.56
C GLU A 559 4.11 35.04 8.70
N SER A 560 5.27 34.57 9.15
CA SER A 560 6.58 34.72 8.50
C SER A 560 7.44 33.47 8.69
N LEU A 561 8.56 33.41 7.96
CA LEU A 561 9.62 32.40 8.12
C LEU A 561 10.82 32.96 8.94
N ASP A 562 10.60 34.01 9.73
CA ASP A 562 11.63 34.64 10.57
C ASP A 562 12.31 33.60 11.46
N GLY A 563 13.63 33.62 11.54
CA GLY A 563 14.47 32.56 12.06
C GLY A 563 15.24 31.78 10.98
N LEU A 564 14.87 31.90 9.70
CA LEU A 564 15.59 31.26 8.58
C LEU A 564 16.47 32.24 7.77
N GLU A 565 16.72 33.45 8.27
CA GLU A 565 17.39 34.53 7.53
C GLU A 565 18.80 34.17 7.05
N ASN A 566 19.47 33.26 7.75
CA ASN A 566 20.84 32.84 7.43
C ASN A 566 20.90 31.64 6.48
N VAL A 567 19.76 31.07 6.09
CA VAL A 567 19.72 29.96 5.13
C VAL A 567 20.01 30.50 3.72
N THR A 568 21.12 30.04 3.13
CA THR A 568 21.54 30.47 1.78
C THR A 568 21.21 29.46 0.69
N GLU A 569 20.95 28.21 1.08
CA GLU A 569 20.78 27.08 0.17
C GLU A 569 19.77 26.06 0.73
N VAL A 570 18.92 25.57 -0.16
CA VAL A 570 18.08 24.38 0.03
C VAL A 570 18.38 23.46 -1.16
N GLU A 571 19.06 22.34 -0.93
CA GLU A 571 19.59 21.53 -2.02
C GLU A 571 18.49 20.80 -2.81
N TRP A 572 17.32 20.53 -2.22
CA TRP A 572 16.23 19.80 -2.88
C TRP A 572 15.03 20.73 -3.15
N SER A 573 13.88 20.51 -2.49
CA SER A 573 12.65 21.27 -2.77
C SER A 573 12.29 22.22 -1.63
N ILE A 574 11.64 23.32 -1.98
CA ILE A 574 10.94 24.19 -1.05
C ILE A 574 9.44 24.00 -1.28
N SER A 575 8.71 23.61 -0.24
CA SER A 575 7.27 23.40 -0.28
C SER A 575 6.59 24.19 0.83
N LEU A 576 5.81 25.20 0.46
CA LEU A 576 5.00 26.02 1.36
C LEU A 576 3.52 25.75 1.03
N VAL A 577 2.84 24.93 1.84
CA VAL A 577 1.51 24.40 1.51
C VAL A 577 0.51 24.67 2.63
N GLN A 578 -0.63 25.28 2.33
CA GLN A 578 -1.71 25.51 3.30
C GLN A 578 -1.29 26.33 4.55
N ASN A 579 -0.38 27.29 4.39
CA ASN A 579 -0.02 28.25 5.44
C ASN A 579 -0.83 29.54 5.24
N GLY A 580 -2.10 29.53 5.69
CA GLY A 580 -3.10 30.54 5.32
C GLY A 580 -2.73 31.98 5.67
N ASN A 581 -2.07 32.21 6.81
CA ASN A 581 -1.66 33.53 7.28
C ASN A 581 -0.26 33.96 6.81
N LEU A 582 0.47 33.09 6.09
CA LEU A 582 1.83 33.38 5.67
C LEU A 582 1.79 34.56 4.69
N SER A 583 2.43 35.66 5.09
CA SER A 583 2.37 36.93 4.35
C SER A 583 3.76 37.50 4.02
N ASP A 584 4.80 36.97 4.65
CA ASP A 584 6.17 37.45 4.53
C ASP A 584 7.15 36.29 4.27
N LEU A 585 7.91 36.37 3.17
CA LEU A 585 8.97 35.44 2.80
C LEU A 585 10.38 36.05 2.93
N THR A 586 10.53 37.24 3.52
CA THR A 586 11.80 37.98 3.54
C THR A 586 12.94 37.26 4.25
N ALA A 587 12.64 36.31 5.13
CA ALA A 587 13.65 35.42 5.70
C ALA A 587 14.37 34.57 4.64
N LEU A 588 13.77 34.33 3.47
CA LEU A 588 14.39 33.58 2.38
C LEU A 588 15.23 34.45 1.42
N ASN A 589 15.44 35.73 1.72
CA ASN A 589 16.14 36.65 0.81
C ASN A 589 17.56 36.23 0.47
N ASN A 590 18.23 35.43 1.30
CA ASN A 590 19.59 34.95 1.04
C ASN A 590 19.64 33.68 0.18
N LEU A 591 18.48 33.11 -0.17
CA LEU A 591 18.39 31.94 -1.03
C LEU A 591 18.71 32.30 -2.48
N SER A 592 19.65 31.58 -3.08
CA SER A 592 20.07 31.81 -4.47
C SER A 592 19.64 30.72 -5.46
N VAL A 593 19.48 29.48 -4.98
CA VAL A 593 19.13 28.30 -5.78
C VAL A 593 18.24 27.36 -4.95
N THR A 594 17.29 26.70 -5.62
CA THR A 594 16.64 25.47 -5.13
C THR A 594 16.91 24.35 -6.13
N GLY A 595 17.46 23.21 -5.68
CA GLY A 595 17.97 22.18 -6.59
C GLY A 595 16.89 21.37 -7.31
N LYS A 596 15.65 21.41 -6.81
CA LYS A 596 14.47 20.76 -7.41
C LYS A 596 13.30 21.75 -7.50
N ASN A 597 12.25 21.53 -6.71
CA ASN A 597 10.96 22.19 -6.88
C ASN A 597 10.82 23.42 -5.98
N LEU A 598 10.05 24.41 -6.43
CA LEU A 598 9.50 25.48 -5.59
C LEU A 598 7.97 25.42 -5.66
N LEU A 599 7.34 25.00 -4.57
CA LEU A 599 5.89 24.89 -4.48
C LEU A 599 5.35 25.87 -3.44
N ILE A 600 4.46 26.77 -3.86
CA ILE A 600 3.76 27.71 -3.00
C ILE A 600 2.26 27.54 -3.27
N THR A 601 1.58 26.82 -2.37
CA THR A 601 0.20 26.39 -2.58
C THR A 601 -0.68 26.75 -1.40
N SER A 602 -1.84 27.37 -1.64
CA SER A 602 -2.81 27.71 -0.59
C SER A 602 -2.24 28.62 0.53
N CYS A 603 -1.25 29.46 0.23
CA CYS A 603 -0.74 30.50 1.12
C CYS A 603 -1.57 31.77 0.93
N GLY A 604 -2.72 31.85 1.60
CA GLY A 604 -3.79 32.80 1.30
C GLY A 604 -3.47 34.27 1.54
N ALA A 605 -2.54 34.58 2.44
CA ALA A 605 -2.15 35.95 2.78
C ALA A 605 -0.97 36.52 1.96
N LEU A 606 -0.27 35.68 1.17
CA LEU A 606 0.79 36.15 0.28
C LEU A 606 0.21 37.02 -0.84
N SER A 607 0.67 38.28 -0.91
CA SER A 607 0.30 39.22 -1.97
C SER A 607 1.35 39.36 -3.07
N SER A 608 2.58 38.94 -2.78
CA SER A 608 3.74 38.83 -3.67
C SER A 608 4.70 37.76 -3.16
N LEU A 609 5.80 37.53 -3.89
CA LEU A 609 6.88 36.62 -3.51
C LEU A 609 8.13 37.37 -3.03
N SER A 610 7.95 38.60 -2.54
CA SER A 610 9.02 39.41 -1.95
C SER A 610 9.69 38.62 -0.83
N GLY A 611 10.99 38.38 -0.98
CA GLY A 611 11.69 37.36 -0.19
C GLY A 611 12.49 36.38 -1.03
N LEU A 612 12.10 36.15 -2.28
CA LEU A 612 12.78 35.21 -3.18
C LEU A 612 13.68 35.92 -4.21
N GLY A 613 13.98 37.21 -3.98
CA GLY A 613 14.57 38.10 -4.99
C GLY A 613 15.95 37.69 -5.50
N ASN A 614 16.66 36.82 -4.78
CA ASN A 614 17.97 36.31 -5.19
C ASN A 614 17.90 34.93 -5.86
N LEU A 615 16.72 34.31 -5.95
CA LEU A 615 16.53 33.00 -6.57
C LEU A 615 16.73 33.10 -8.10
N GLY A 616 17.85 32.55 -8.58
CA GLY A 616 18.23 32.63 -10.00
C GLY A 616 17.71 31.47 -10.87
N GLU A 617 17.50 30.31 -10.25
CA GLU A 617 17.13 29.05 -10.92
C GLU A 617 16.26 28.17 -10.02
N VAL A 618 15.31 27.46 -10.63
CA VAL A 618 14.54 26.34 -10.05
C VAL A 618 14.85 25.09 -10.87
N GLY A 619 15.42 24.07 -10.25
CA GLY A 619 15.96 22.89 -10.97
C GLY A 619 14.91 21.99 -11.62
N GLU A 620 13.73 21.87 -11.03
CA GLU A 620 12.58 21.12 -11.54
C GLU A 620 11.37 22.06 -11.67
N ASP A 621 10.27 21.85 -10.94
CA ASP A 621 9.01 22.55 -11.15
C ASP A 621 8.87 23.81 -10.27
N LEU A 622 8.27 24.85 -10.86
CA LEU A 622 7.76 26.02 -10.14
C LEU A 622 6.24 25.96 -10.10
N GLU A 623 5.65 25.81 -8.92
CA GLU A 623 4.21 25.86 -8.72
C GLU A 623 3.80 26.99 -7.77
N ILE A 624 2.90 27.85 -8.24
CA ILE A 624 2.24 28.90 -7.45
C ILE A 624 0.75 28.73 -7.62
N SER A 625 0.08 28.21 -6.58
CA SER A 625 -1.32 27.81 -6.69
C SER A 625 -2.21 28.19 -5.50
N ALA A 626 -3.45 28.58 -5.78
CA ALA A 626 -4.46 28.88 -4.76
C ALA A 626 -4.05 29.96 -3.71
N CYS A 627 -3.19 30.92 -4.07
CA CYS A 627 -2.82 32.05 -3.22
C CYS A 627 -3.80 33.22 -3.45
N ALA A 628 -4.90 33.23 -2.69
CA ALA A 628 -6.03 34.12 -2.94
C ALA A 628 -5.69 35.63 -2.92
N ALA A 629 -4.72 36.08 -2.12
CA ALA A 629 -4.28 37.47 -2.06
C ALA A 629 -3.19 37.84 -3.10
N MET A 630 -2.68 36.88 -3.87
CA MET A 630 -1.55 37.07 -4.77
C MET A 630 -1.92 38.03 -5.91
N THR A 631 -1.25 39.18 -6.01
CA THR A 631 -1.53 40.18 -7.06
C THR A 631 -0.41 40.31 -8.09
N SER A 632 0.80 39.84 -7.75
CA SER A 632 2.01 39.89 -8.56
C SER A 632 2.97 38.78 -8.13
N LEU A 633 3.87 38.34 -9.01
CA LEU A 633 4.96 37.40 -8.70
C LEU A 633 6.28 38.13 -8.38
N ASN A 634 6.24 39.45 -8.15
CA ASN A 634 7.39 40.25 -7.73
C ASN A 634 8.13 39.55 -6.58
N GLY A 635 9.45 39.52 -6.66
CA GLY A 635 10.28 38.68 -5.82
C GLY A 635 10.88 37.49 -6.57
N LEU A 636 10.41 37.14 -7.76
CA LEU A 636 11.10 36.19 -8.65
C LEU A 636 11.96 36.88 -9.72
N ASP A 637 12.27 38.17 -9.55
CA ASP A 637 12.88 39.01 -10.59
C ASP A 637 14.23 38.51 -11.09
N SER A 638 14.98 37.75 -10.28
CA SER A 638 16.28 37.17 -10.67
C SER A 638 16.16 35.83 -11.39
N LEU A 639 14.97 35.22 -11.45
CA LEU A 639 14.76 33.90 -12.00
C LEU A 639 14.98 33.91 -13.52
N THR A 640 15.87 33.05 -14.00
CA THR A 640 16.24 32.98 -15.42
C THR A 640 15.87 31.65 -16.08
N GLU A 641 15.79 30.57 -15.31
CA GLU A 641 15.52 29.22 -15.80
C GLU A 641 14.68 28.43 -14.78
N VAL A 642 13.71 27.68 -15.32
CA VAL A 642 12.97 26.62 -14.63
C VAL A 642 13.20 25.32 -15.42
N GLY A 643 13.78 24.33 -14.76
CA GLY A 643 14.22 23.09 -15.40
C GLY A 643 13.10 22.10 -15.71
N GLY A 644 11.92 22.26 -15.09
CA GLY A 644 10.69 21.53 -15.37
C GLY A 644 9.56 22.46 -15.82
N GLN A 645 8.38 22.28 -15.23
CA GLN A 645 7.16 23.04 -15.57
C GLN A 645 6.98 24.29 -14.71
N VAL A 646 6.29 25.29 -15.24
CA VAL A 646 5.80 26.46 -14.49
C VAL A 646 4.28 26.39 -14.42
N ARG A 647 3.74 26.09 -13.24
CA ARG A 647 2.30 26.04 -12.98
C ARG A 647 1.86 27.22 -12.14
N ILE A 648 1.02 28.07 -12.72
CA ILE A 648 0.40 29.21 -12.03
C ILE A 648 -1.11 29.04 -12.15
N GLN A 649 -1.75 28.65 -11.05
CA GLN A 649 -3.18 28.30 -11.08
C GLN A 649 -3.99 28.76 -9.88
N ASP A 650 -5.28 29.02 -10.07
CA ASP A 650 -6.22 29.35 -9.00
C ASP A 650 -5.82 30.59 -8.17
N ASN A 651 -5.00 31.49 -8.73
CA ASN A 651 -4.62 32.76 -8.09
C ASN A 651 -5.59 33.86 -8.53
N PHE A 652 -6.78 33.88 -7.95
CA PHE A 652 -7.89 34.70 -8.46
C PHE A 652 -7.65 36.22 -8.44
N ALA A 653 -6.70 36.72 -7.64
CA ALA A 653 -6.33 38.13 -7.60
C ALA A 653 -5.11 38.50 -8.48
N LEU A 654 -4.47 37.51 -9.12
CA LEU A 654 -3.25 37.71 -9.90
C LEU A 654 -3.58 38.45 -11.19
N LYS A 655 -2.92 39.58 -11.43
CA LYS A 655 -3.22 40.44 -12.59
C LYS A 655 -2.31 40.22 -13.78
N ASN A 656 -1.08 39.79 -13.53
CA ASN A 656 -0.04 39.57 -14.53
C ASN A 656 1.11 38.76 -13.94
N LEU A 657 2.06 38.40 -14.79
CA LEU A 657 3.26 37.64 -14.43
C LEU A 657 4.45 38.51 -14.00
N ASN A 658 4.20 39.76 -13.55
CA ASN A 658 5.26 40.65 -13.09
C ASN A 658 6.11 39.95 -12.02
N GLY A 659 7.43 40.04 -12.14
CA GLY A 659 8.37 39.23 -11.38
C GLY A 659 9.08 38.18 -12.24
N LEU A 660 8.53 37.78 -13.40
CA LEU A 660 9.18 36.79 -14.29
C LEU A 660 9.94 37.43 -15.47
N TYR A 661 10.36 38.70 -15.34
CA TYR A 661 10.93 39.46 -16.45
C TYR A 661 12.21 38.88 -17.04
N ASN A 662 13.02 38.22 -16.22
CA ASN A 662 14.29 37.64 -16.63
C ASN A 662 14.18 36.17 -17.04
N LEU A 663 12.99 35.57 -16.92
CA LEU A 663 12.77 34.16 -17.23
C LEU A 663 12.95 33.93 -18.73
N GLY A 664 13.96 33.12 -19.07
CA GLY A 664 14.33 32.81 -20.45
C GLY A 664 14.03 31.37 -20.87
N VAL A 665 13.91 30.46 -19.91
CA VAL A 665 13.80 29.02 -20.16
C VAL A 665 12.74 28.40 -19.25
N ILE A 666 11.79 27.70 -19.86
CA ILE A 666 10.91 26.71 -19.24
C ILE A 666 11.09 25.45 -20.08
N ARG A 667 11.66 24.38 -19.51
CA ARG A 667 12.02 23.19 -20.32
C ARG A 667 10.80 22.32 -20.65
N ASP A 668 9.83 22.28 -19.75
CA ASP A 668 8.57 21.57 -19.95
C ASP A 668 7.44 22.59 -20.20
N GLU A 669 6.33 22.52 -19.47
CA GLU A 669 5.12 23.29 -19.79
C GLU A 669 4.98 24.59 -18.97
N LEU A 670 4.50 25.66 -19.61
CA LEU A 670 3.90 26.81 -18.94
C LEU A 670 2.39 26.59 -18.83
N LEU A 671 1.90 26.37 -17.60
CA LEU A 671 0.50 26.13 -17.28
C LEU A 671 -0.08 27.34 -16.55
N LEU A 672 -1.00 28.04 -17.21
CA LEU A 672 -1.73 29.17 -16.67
C LEU A 672 -3.21 28.79 -16.57
N THR A 673 -3.71 28.52 -15.38
CA THR A 673 -5.08 27.99 -15.21
C THR A 673 -5.90 28.75 -14.16
N ARG A 674 -7.11 29.20 -14.49
CA ARG A 674 -8.03 29.84 -13.53
C ARG A 674 -7.43 31.05 -12.77
N ASN A 675 -6.62 31.88 -13.43
CA ASN A 675 -6.16 33.16 -12.90
C ASN A 675 -7.09 34.27 -13.37
N TYR A 676 -8.27 34.35 -12.75
CA TYR A 676 -9.41 35.09 -13.31
C TYR A 676 -9.23 36.59 -13.53
N GLN A 677 -8.29 37.23 -12.83
CA GLN A 677 -7.99 38.66 -13.01
C GLN A 677 -6.76 38.93 -13.91
N MET A 678 -6.13 37.88 -14.44
CA MET A 678 -4.91 38.02 -15.23
C MET A 678 -5.25 38.55 -16.61
N ASP A 679 -4.79 39.77 -16.92
CA ASP A 679 -5.08 40.43 -18.20
C ASP A 679 -3.89 40.50 -19.16
N SER A 680 -2.68 40.19 -18.68
CA SER A 680 -1.43 40.27 -19.45
C SER A 680 -0.38 39.27 -18.98
N ILE A 681 0.33 38.66 -19.94
CA ILE A 681 1.54 37.85 -19.72
C ILE A 681 2.82 38.52 -20.24
N THR A 682 2.81 39.83 -20.54
CA THR A 682 3.96 40.53 -21.14
C THR A 682 5.26 40.47 -20.34
N ALA A 683 5.17 40.16 -19.04
CA ALA A 683 6.33 39.99 -18.18
C ALA A 683 7.26 38.86 -18.64
N ILE A 684 6.77 37.79 -19.28
CA ILE A 684 7.63 36.70 -19.78
C ILE A 684 8.28 36.99 -21.15
N GLY A 685 8.38 38.26 -21.57
CA GLY A 685 8.94 38.70 -22.86
C GLY A 685 10.40 38.33 -23.15
N ASN A 686 11.11 37.66 -22.23
CA ASN A 686 12.45 37.12 -22.43
C ASN A 686 12.47 35.61 -22.68
N LEU A 687 11.32 34.93 -22.59
CA LEU A 687 11.18 33.50 -22.76
C LEU A 687 11.53 33.08 -24.19
N ARG A 688 12.56 32.24 -24.33
CA ARG A 688 13.09 31.75 -25.62
C ARG A 688 12.92 30.25 -25.81
N ILE A 689 12.89 29.49 -24.71
CA ILE A 689 12.69 28.04 -24.69
C ILE A 689 11.44 27.78 -23.88
N LEU A 690 10.49 27.09 -24.49
CA LEU A 690 9.22 26.67 -23.90
C LEU A 690 8.90 25.27 -24.43
N GLY A 691 8.76 24.29 -23.53
CA GLY A 691 8.41 22.91 -23.89
C GLY A 691 6.94 22.73 -24.21
N GLY A 692 6.03 23.52 -23.64
CA GLY A 692 4.60 23.51 -23.97
C GLY A 692 3.85 24.70 -23.37
N LEU A 693 2.68 25.02 -23.89
CA LEU A 693 1.83 26.12 -23.43
C LEU A 693 0.43 25.60 -23.13
N GLY A 694 0.05 25.57 -21.86
CA GLY A 694 -1.33 25.39 -21.41
C GLY A 694 -1.87 26.70 -20.85
N CYS A 695 -2.93 27.23 -21.44
CA CYS A 695 -3.61 28.44 -20.97
C CYS A 695 -5.11 28.17 -20.91
N SER A 696 -5.63 27.95 -19.71
CA SER A 696 -7.02 27.56 -19.52
C SER A 696 -7.80 28.40 -18.51
N GLU A 697 -9.05 28.70 -18.81
CA GLU A 697 -9.97 29.41 -17.91
C GLU A 697 -9.42 30.75 -17.38
N ASN A 698 -8.73 31.54 -18.22
CA ASN A 698 -8.28 32.90 -17.89
C ASN A 698 -9.16 33.93 -18.64
N PRO A 699 -10.33 34.32 -18.10
CA PRO A 699 -11.33 35.12 -18.83
C PRO A 699 -10.89 36.54 -19.19
N GLU A 700 -10.02 37.16 -18.40
CA GLU A 700 -9.58 38.55 -18.62
C GLU A 700 -8.32 38.67 -19.50
N LEU A 701 -7.70 37.54 -19.89
CA LEU A 701 -6.45 37.55 -20.66
C LEU A 701 -6.70 38.06 -22.09
N LYS A 702 -6.03 39.15 -22.47
CA LYS A 702 -6.29 39.88 -23.73
C LYS A 702 -5.41 39.47 -24.91
N SER A 703 -4.19 39.04 -24.64
CA SER A 703 -3.24 38.57 -25.66
C SER A 703 -2.19 37.64 -25.04
N LEU A 704 -1.43 36.97 -25.90
CA LEU A 704 -0.27 36.15 -25.54
C LEU A 704 1.06 36.93 -25.71
N THR A 705 0.99 38.26 -25.78
CA THR A 705 2.14 39.16 -25.90
C THR A 705 3.08 38.91 -24.73
N GLY A 706 4.35 38.65 -25.02
CA GLY A 706 5.33 38.03 -24.10
C GLY A 706 5.97 36.76 -24.67
N LEU A 707 5.31 36.07 -25.62
CA LEU A 707 5.81 34.84 -26.24
C LEU A 707 6.55 35.05 -27.58
N GLU A 708 6.82 36.29 -27.99
CA GLU A 708 7.30 36.63 -29.34
C GLU A 708 8.68 36.04 -29.67
N LYS A 709 9.45 35.64 -28.66
CA LYS A 709 10.79 35.04 -28.80
C LYS A 709 10.77 33.52 -28.87
N VAL A 710 9.62 32.88 -28.62
CA VAL A 710 9.46 31.42 -28.75
C VAL A 710 9.29 31.07 -30.23
N ILE A 711 10.17 30.21 -30.74
CA ILE A 711 10.21 29.83 -32.17
C ILE A 711 9.66 28.40 -32.39
N ALA A 712 9.78 27.54 -31.39
CA ALA A 712 9.26 26.19 -31.36
C ALA A 712 8.79 25.85 -29.94
N THR A 713 7.77 25.01 -29.83
CA THR A 713 7.20 24.51 -28.57
C THR A 713 6.58 23.13 -28.79
N GLY A 714 6.31 22.38 -27.74
CA GLY A 714 5.50 21.14 -27.76
C GLY A 714 4.01 21.47 -27.81
N THR A 715 3.20 20.86 -26.94
CA THR A 715 1.74 21.06 -26.95
C THR A 715 1.35 22.53 -26.73
N ILE A 716 0.37 23.01 -27.48
CA ILE A 716 -0.36 24.26 -27.23
C ILE A 716 -1.82 23.91 -26.93
N ASP A 717 -2.26 24.13 -25.69
CA ASP A 717 -3.67 24.08 -25.27
C ASP A 717 -4.12 25.46 -24.81
N ILE A 718 -4.98 26.11 -25.58
CA ILE A 718 -5.61 27.38 -25.22
C ILE A 718 -7.10 27.15 -25.11
N SER A 719 -7.63 27.13 -23.88
CA SER A 719 -9.01 26.74 -23.64
C SER A 719 -9.78 27.64 -22.66
N GLY A 720 -10.95 28.15 -23.06
CA GLY A 720 -11.77 28.94 -22.14
C GLY A 720 -11.17 30.30 -21.76
N CYS A 721 -10.49 30.96 -22.69
CA CYS A 721 -9.96 32.32 -22.57
C CYS A 721 -10.77 33.32 -23.43
N PRO A 722 -12.00 33.68 -23.04
CA PRO A 722 -12.88 34.55 -23.82
C PRO A 722 -12.36 35.99 -24.03
N GLY A 723 -11.35 36.44 -23.28
CA GLY A 723 -10.72 37.75 -23.49
C GLY A 723 -9.80 37.83 -24.72
N LEU A 724 -9.36 36.69 -25.25
CA LEU A 724 -8.47 36.63 -26.42
C LEU A 724 -9.27 36.89 -27.70
N SER A 725 -8.92 37.95 -28.42
CA SER A 725 -9.48 38.24 -29.77
C SER A 725 -8.66 37.66 -30.92
N GLY A 726 -7.38 37.39 -30.65
CA GLY A 726 -6.39 36.79 -31.53
C GLY A 726 -5.32 36.09 -30.69
N LEU A 727 -4.27 35.60 -31.35
CA LEU A 727 -3.14 34.93 -30.68
C LEU A 727 -1.88 35.79 -30.73
N GLU A 728 -2.03 37.12 -30.60
CA GLU A 728 -0.91 38.06 -30.65
C GLU A 728 0.17 37.67 -29.62
N GLY A 729 1.40 37.47 -30.09
CA GLY A 729 2.49 36.87 -29.30
C GLY A 729 3.05 35.58 -29.90
N LEU A 730 2.26 34.83 -30.68
CA LEU A 730 2.70 33.59 -31.34
C LEU A 730 3.22 33.80 -32.77
N ASP A 731 3.37 35.06 -33.21
CA ASP A 731 3.67 35.48 -34.59
C ASP A 731 4.98 34.93 -35.19
N ASN A 732 5.89 34.44 -34.34
CA ASN A 732 7.21 33.92 -34.74
C ASN A 732 7.33 32.40 -34.60
N LEU A 733 6.27 31.73 -34.16
CA LEU A 733 6.25 30.29 -34.00
C LEU A 733 6.31 29.59 -35.37
N THR A 734 7.20 28.60 -35.48
CA THR A 734 7.42 27.83 -36.71
C THR A 734 7.09 26.35 -36.57
N THR A 735 7.20 25.81 -35.35
CA THR A 735 7.04 24.38 -35.07
C THR A 735 6.25 24.16 -33.79
N ILE A 736 5.30 23.23 -33.84
CA ILE A 736 4.57 22.65 -32.71
C ILE A 736 4.87 21.15 -32.72
N ASP A 737 5.66 20.66 -31.79
CA ASP A 737 6.16 19.27 -31.79
C ASP A 737 5.09 18.25 -31.36
N GLU A 738 3.95 18.71 -30.84
CA GLU A 738 2.85 17.88 -30.36
C GLU A 738 1.49 18.46 -30.81
N ASP A 739 0.53 18.59 -29.89
CA ASP A 739 -0.86 18.92 -30.20
C ASP A 739 -1.10 20.44 -30.25
N LEU A 740 -1.97 20.88 -31.16
CA LEU A 740 -2.52 22.23 -31.20
C LEU A 740 -4.02 22.16 -30.87
N ILE A 741 -4.38 22.63 -29.68
CA ILE A 741 -5.73 22.61 -29.12
C ILE A 741 -6.16 24.05 -28.83
N ILE A 742 -7.21 24.52 -29.50
CA ILE A 742 -7.83 25.82 -29.26
C ILE A 742 -9.33 25.61 -29.08
N SER A 743 -9.79 25.72 -27.84
CA SER A 743 -11.13 25.28 -27.48
C SER A 743 -11.90 26.31 -26.64
N ASN A 744 -13.17 26.55 -26.94
CA ASN A 744 -14.06 27.35 -26.10
C ASN A 744 -13.57 28.80 -25.82
N ASN A 745 -12.81 29.40 -26.74
CA ASN A 745 -12.39 30.81 -26.64
C ASN A 745 -13.43 31.68 -27.34
N ASP A 746 -14.50 32.02 -26.61
CA ASP A 746 -15.68 32.71 -27.17
C ASP A 746 -15.34 34.05 -27.86
N GLY A 747 -14.30 34.76 -27.40
CA GLY A 747 -13.85 36.04 -27.97
C GLY A 747 -12.93 35.93 -29.20
N LEU A 748 -12.43 34.73 -29.52
CA LEU A 748 -11.37 34.54 -30.51
C LEU A 748 -11.94 34.71 -31.92
N GLU A 749 -11.51 35.76 -32.64
CA GLU A 749 -12.00 36.10 -33.98
C GLU A 749 -11.16 35.48 -35.10
N ARG A 750 -9.85 35.37 -34.88
CA ARG A 750 -8.84 34.92 -35.84
C ARG A 750 -7.68 34.21 -35.14
N ILE A 751 -6.93 33.44 -35.94
CA ILE A 751 -5.69 32.75 -35.51
C ILE A 751 -4.52 33.08 -36.45
N THR A 752 -4.55 34.25 -37.09
CA THR A 752 -3.61 34.67 -38.15
C THR A 752 -2.14 34.63 -37.72
N GLU A 753 -1.89 34.77 -36.42
CA GLU A 753 -0.57 34.81 -35.80
C GLU A 753 0.16 33.44 -35.90
N LEU A 754 -0.58 32.35 -36.10
CA LEU A 754 0.00 31.03 -36.40
C LEU A 754 0.53 30.91 -37.84
N GLY A 755 0.43 31.96 -38.66
CA GLY A 755 0.74 31.92 -40.09
C GLY A 755 2.19 31.56 -40.45
N LYS A 756 3.13 31.47 -39.50
CA LYS A 756 4.50 30.98 -39.74
C LYS A 756 4.71 29.52 -39.35
N VAL A 757 3.72 28.86 -38.76
CA VAL A 757 3.83 27.46 -38.35
C VAL A 757 3.85 26.57 -39.59
N GLU A 758 4.94 25.83 -39.75
CA GLU A 758 5.17 24.88 -40.85
C GLU A 758 4.91 23.44 -40.43
N LEU A 759 5.10 23.11 -39.15
CA LEU A 759 4.98 21.76 -38.62
C LEU A 759 4.11 21.72 -37.37
N VAL A 760 3.13 20.82 -37.38
CA VAL A 760 2.39 20.35 -36.20
C VAL A 760 2.45 18.84 -36.23
N SER A 761 3.14 18.21 -35.26
CA SER A 761 3.39 16.76 -35.29
C SER A 761 2.34 15.92 -34.55
N GLY A 762 1.41 16.58 -33.87
CA GLY A 762 0.24 15.97 -33.22
C GLY A 762 -1.08 16.33 -33.90
N LEU A 763 -2.15 16.36 -33.12
CA LEU A 763 -3.49 16.68 -33.60
C LEU A 763 -3.71 18.19 -33.69
N ILE A 764 -4.60 18.61 -34.58
CA ILE A 764 -5.15 19.97 -34.59
C ILE A 764 -6.61 19.88 -34.15
N ARG A 765 -6.95 20.53 -33.04
CA ARG A 765 -8.32 20.65 -32.53
C ARG A 765 -8.73 22.11 -32.38
N LEU A 766 -9.72 22.51 -33.17
CA LEU A 766 -10.38 23.80 -33.08
C LEU A 766 -11.86 23.57 -32.80
N ASN A 767 -12.31 23.83 -31.57
CA ASN A 767 -13.72 23.64 -31.25
C ASN A 767 -14.32 24.66 -30.27
N GLY A 768 -15.61 24.95 -30.41
CA GLY A 768 -16.30 25.84 -29.47
C GLY A 768 -15.86 27.31 -29.51
N ASN A 769 -15.09 27.74 -30.52
CA ASN A 769 -14.65 29.14 -30.65
C ASN A 769 -15.73 29.93 -31.41
N LYS A 770 -16.64 30.59 -30.67
CA LYS A 770 -17.87 31.15 -31.23
C LYS A 770 -17.65 32.23 -32.28
N LEU A 771 -16.66 33.09 -32.10
CA LEU A 771 -16.38 34.22 -33.00
C LEU A 771 -15.32 33.92 -34.07
N LEU A 772 -14.73 32.70 -34.08
CA LEU A 772 -13.67 32.37 -35.02
C LEU A 772 -14.23 32.33 -36.43
N THR A 773 -13.71 33.18 -37.32
CA THR A 773 -14.24 33.35 -38.69
C THR A 773 -13.43 32.65 -39.77
N THR A 774 -12.11 32.51 -39.55
CA THR A 774 -11.14 32.08 -40.58
C THR A 774 -10.04 31.17 -40.01
N LEU A 775 -9.61 30.19 -40.80
CA LEU A 775 -8.45 29.32 -40.52
C LEU A 775 -7.15 29.78 -41.17
N SER A 776 -7.08 31.01 -41.70
CA SER A 776 -5.93 31.54 -42.46
C SER A 776 -4.56 31.34 -41.79
N GLY A 777 -4.50 31.32 -40.46
CA GLY A 777 -3.28 31.02 -39.70
C GLY A 777 -2.70 29.63 -39.90
N LEU A 778 -3.49 28.65 -40.36
CA LEU A 778 -3.02 27.27 -40.54
C LEU A 778 -2.42 27.02 -41.93
N ASN A 779 -2.46 28.00 -42.85
CA ASN A 779 -2.24 27.78 -44.28
C ASN A 779 -0.87 27.18 -44.66
N ASN A 780 0.15 27.34 -43.81
CA ASN A 780 1.52 26.92 -44.10
C ASN A 780 1.91 25.58 -43.45
N ILE A 781 1.00 24.94 -42.72
CA ILE A 781 1.27 23.66 -42.04
C ILE A 781 1.38 22.53 -43.05
N GLN A 782 2.42 21.71 -42.92
CA GLN A 782 2.60 20.49 -43.71
C GLN A 782 1.51 19.46 -43.36
N PRO A 783 0.61 19.09 -44.30
CA PRO A 783 -0.50 18.17 -44.00
C PRO A 783 -0.07 16.78 -43.52
N ALA A 784 1.12 16.34 -43.93
CA ALA A 784 1.66 15.04 -43.55
C ALA A 784 2.11 14.99 -42.08
N SER A 785 2.45 16.12 -41.47
CA SER A 785 2.89 16.17 -40.07
C SER A 785 1.73 15.98 -39.10
N VAL A 786 0.54 16.47 -39.45
CA VAL A 786 -0.66 16.43 -38.58
C VAL A 786 -1.18 15.00 -38.46
N THR A 787 -1.45 14.52 -37.24
CA THR A 787 -1.99 13.17 -37.01
C THR A 787 -3.49 13.09 -37.24
N GLU A 788 -4.23 14.04 -36.64
CA GLU A 788 -5.70 14.09 -36.62
C GLU A 788 -6.21 15.53 -36.72
N LEU A 789 -7.38 15.72 -37.35
CA LEU A 789 -8.00 17.04 -37.50
C LEU A 789 -9.42 17.07 -36.90
N TYR A 790 -9.62 17.91 -35.89
CA TYR A 790 -10.90 18.15 -35.26
C TYR A 790 -11.32 19.61 -35.47
N LEU A 791 -12.41 19.82 -36.20
CA LEU A 791 -12.95 21.14 -36.51
C LEU A 791 -14.46 21.15 -36.31
N TYR A 792 -14.92 21.47 -35.11
CA TYR A 792 -16.36 21.40 -34.82
C TYR A 792 -16.84 22.45 -33.84
N GLU A 793 -18.14 22.76 -33.87
CA GLU A 793 -18.75 23.73 -32.94
C GLU A 793 -18.14 25.14 -33.01
N ASN A 794 -17.67 25.58 -34.19
CA ASN A 794 -17.24 26.96 -34.44
C ASN A 794 -18.29 27.65 -35.34
N PRO A 795 -19.41 28.16 -34.79
CA PRO A 795 -20.58 28.59 -35.57
C PRO A 795 -20.33 29.77 -36.52
N SER A 796 -19.31 30.59 -36.28
CA SER A 796 -18.94 31.73 -37.16
C SER A 796 -17.89 31.38 -38.22
N LEU A 797 -17.35 30.15 -38.18
CA LEU A 797 -16.25 29.75 -39.05
C LEU A 797 -16.75 29.52 -40.48
N SER A 798 -16.50 30.49 -41.36
CA SER A 798 -16.97 30.50 -42.75
C SER A 798 -15.84 30.40 -43.78
N GLU A 799 -14.60 30.68 -43.38
CA GLU A 799 -13.40 30.54 -44.21
C GLU A 799 -12.50 29.41 -43.64
N CYS A 800 -12.60 28.21 -44.19
CA CYS A 800 -11.86 27.02 -43.74
C CYS A 800 -11.05 26.34 -44.86
N GLU A 801 -11.22 26.80 -46.09
CA GLU A 801 -10.57 26.33 -47.32
C GLU A 801 -9.12 26.82 -47.46
N VAL A 802 -8.34 26.71 -46.40
CA VAL A 802 -6.90 27.00 -46.43
C VAL A 802 -6.12 25.83 -47.02
N ALA A 803 -4.99 26.11 -47.68
CA ALA A 803 -4.27 25.14 -48.50
C ALA A 803 -3.92 23.86 -47.73
N SER A 804 -3.36 24.01 -46.53
CA SER A 804 -3.00 22.90 -45.64
C SER A 804 -4.19 22.02 -45.25
N ILE A 805 -5.37 22.59 -45.00
CA ILE A 805 -6.58 21.85 -44.65
C ILE A 805 -7.17 21.13 -45.88
N CYS A 806 -7.18 21.79 -47.04
CA CYS A 806 -7.60 21.17 -48.30
C CYS A 806 -6.70 19.98 -48.66
N ASP A 807 -5.38 20.14 -48.52
CA ASP A 807 -4.40 19.11 -48.79
C ASP A 807 -4.53 17.95 -47.79
N TYR A 808 -4.71 18.24 -46.49
CA TYR A 808 -4.92 17.22 -45.45
C TYR A 808 -6.15 16.34 -45.75
N LEU A 809 -7.30 16.96 -46.07
CA LEU A 809 -8.54 16.25 -46.38
C LEU A 809 -8.48 15.47 -47.70
N GLY A 810 -7.49 15.76 -48.55
CA GLY A 810 -7.17 15.03 -49.78
C GLY A 810 -6.33 13.77 -49.57
N ILE A 811 -5.69 13.60 -48.40
CA ILE A 811 -4.89 12.42 -48.08
C ILE A 811 -5.83 11.26 -47.69
N ALA A 812 -5.66 10.11 -48.34
CA ALA A 812 -6.41 8.90 -48.00
C ALA A 812 -6.09 8.43 -46.58
N ASP A 813 -7.10 7.90 -45.89
CA ASP A 813 -6.98 7.26 -44.56
C ASP A 813 -6.54 8.19 -43.40
N LYS A 814 -6.51 9.52 -43.59
CA LYS A 814 -6.37 10.49 -42.49
C LYS A 814 -7.67 10.65 -41.71
N TYR A 815 -7.56 10.74 -40.38
CA TYR A 815 -8.72 10.92 -39.50
C TYR A 815 -9.14 12.39 -39.41
N TYR A 816 -10.45 12.65 -39.46
CA TYR A 816 -11.01 13.99 -39.29
C TYR A 816 -12.41 13.95 -38.65
N GLN A 817 -12.76 15.04 -37.96
CA GLN A 817 -14.13 15.33 -37.53
C GLN A 817 -14.49 16.78 -37.88
N ILE A 818 -15.52 16.96 -38.72
CA ILE A 818 -15.98 18.29 -39.17
C ILE A 818 -17.51 18.35 -39.09
N TYR A 819 -18.03 19.15 -38.14
CA TYR A 819 -19.47 19.33 -37.96
C TYR A 819 -19.80 20.59 -37.14
N SER A 820 -21.05 21.06 -37.17
CA SER A 820 -21.51 22.21 -36.35
C SER A 820 -20.69 23.52 -36.51
N ASN A 821 -20.10 23.74 -37.69
CA ASN A 821 -19.50 25.03 -38.07
C ASN A 821 -20.44 25.83 -38.97
N ALA A 822 -20.04 27.04 -39.41
CA ALA A 822 -20.83 27.81 -40.38
C ALA A 822 -21.01 27.04 -41.71
N GLU A 823 -21.97 27.49 -42.52
CA GLU A 823 -22.48 26.70 -43.65
C GLU A 823 -21.38 26.17 -44.57
N ALA A 824 -20.41 26.98 -44.96
CA ALA A 824 -19.29 26.62 -45.83
C ALA A 824 -18.33 25.58 -45.22
N CYS A 825 -18.26 25.51 -43.89
CA CYS A 825 -17.30 24.68 -43.14
C CYS A 825 -17.98 23.54 -42.36
N SER A 826 -19.27 23.28 -42.63
CA SER A 826 -20.10 22.40 -41.80
C SER A 826 -19.89 20.89 -42.02
N SER A 827 -19.13 20.48 -43.04
CA SER A 827 -18.80 19.08 -43.33
C SER A 827 -17.60 18.99 -44.29
N ARG A 828 -16.93 17.84 -44.36
CA ARG A 828 -15.81 17.63 -45.29
C ARG A 828 -16.20 17.94 -46.74
N GLU A 829 -17.36 17.51 -47.21
CA GLU A 829 -17.81 17.70 -48.58
C GLU A 829 -17.89 19.18 -48.93
N LYS A 830 -18.39 20.01 -48.00
CA LYS A 830 -18.49 21.46 -48.21
C LYS A 830 -17.14 22.16 -48.17
N VAL A 831 -16.25 21.75 -47.25
CA VAL A 831 -14.85 22.25 -47.24
C VAL A 831 -14.16 21.91 -48.56
N MET A 832 -14.23 20.66 -49.01
CA MET A 832 -13.63 20.23 -50.29
C MET A 832 -14.27 20.90 -51.50
N GLN A 833 -15.58 21.20 -51.45
CA GLN A 833 -16.25 21.98 -52.49
C GLN A 833 -15.71 23.42 -52.54
N ALA A 834 -15.53 24.07 -51.39
CA ALA A 834 -14.89 25.38 -51.32
C ALA A 834 -13.44 25.34 -51.85
N CYS A 835 -12.67 24.31 -51.50
CA CYS A 835 -11.32 24.06 -52.05
C CYS A 835 -11.30 23.96 -53.59
N THR A 836 -12.34 23.39 -54.22
CA THR A 836 -12.45 23.31 -55.70
C THR A 836 -12.96 24.60 -56.38
N ILE A 837 -13.59 25.50 -55.63
CA ILE A 837 -14.12 26.79 -56.13
C ILE A 837 -13.05 27.91 -56.00
N GLY A 838 -11.99 27.66 -55.23
CA GLY A 838 -10.85 28.56 -55.05
C GLY A 838 -9.94 28.69 -56.27
N ILE A 839 -10.32 29.54 -57.24
CA ILE A 839 -9.33 30.38 -57.93
C ILE A 839 -9.55 31.79 -57.37
N PRO A 840 -8.51 32.46 -56.84
CA PRO A 840 -8.65 33.77 -56.19
C PRO A 840 -9.38 34.76 -57.09
N ASP A 841 -10.15 35.68 -56.49
CA ASP A 841 -10.52 36.93 -57.16
C ASP A 841 -9.24 37.68 -57.54
N ILE A 842 -8.76 37.47 -58.76
CA ILE A 842 -7.71 38.32 -59.33
C ILE A 842 -8.38 39.63 -59.73
N THR A 843 -8.51 40.56 -58.78
CA THR A 843 -8.36 41.99 -59.10
C THR A 843 -7.56 42.68 -57.99
N PRO A 844 -6.39 43.28 -58.32
CA PRO A 844 -5.75 44.24 -57.43
C PRO A 844 -6.72 45.41 -57.18
N GLY A 845 -7.18 45.58 -55.93
CA GLY A 845 -8.05 46.68 -55.49
C GLY A 845 -9.55 46.40 -55.62
N GLY A 846 -10.18 46.03 -54.49
CA GLY A 846 -11.58 45.58 -54.37
C GLY A 846 -12.66 46.57 -54.82
N THR A 847 -12.91 46.65 -56.13
CA THR A 847 -13.77 47.68 -56.74
C THR A 847 -14.91 47.13 -57.61
N LEU A 848 -15.11 45.81 -57.64
CA LEU A 848 -16.27 45.15 -58.25
C LEU A 848 -16.73 44.00 -57.34
N ARG A 849 -17.97 44.05 -56.86
CA ARG A 849 -18.58 42.99 -56.04
C ARG A 849 -19.82 42.42 -56.73
N LEU A 850 -19.94 41.09 -56.74
CA LEU A 850 -21.06 40.36 -57.32
C LEU A 850 -21.74 39.54 -56.22
N SER A 851 -23.03 39.75 -55.99
CA SER A 851 -23.77 39.04 -54.94
C SER A 851 -25.25 38.84 -55.29
N PRO A 852 -25.86 37.68 -55.04
CA PRO A 852 -25.21 36.42 -54.68
C PRO A 852 -24.48 35.80 -55.89
N ASN A 853 -23.34 35.13 -55.65
CA ASN A 853 -22.59 34.40 -56.68
C ASN A 853 -21.95 33.15 -56.05
N PRO A 854 -22.45 31.91 -56.32
CA PRO A 854 -23.46 31.55 -57.32
C PRO A 854 -24.86 32.14 -57.08
N SER A 855 -25.58 32.43 -58.16
CA SER A 855 -26.90 33.07 -58.13
C SER A 855 -28.03 32.12 -58.55
N PRO A 856 -29.17 32.10 -57.85
CA PRO A 856 -30.36 31.36 -58.27
C PRO A 856 -31.14 32.07 -59.38
N GLY A 857 -30.83 33.32 -59.72
CA GLY A 857 -31.54 34.03 -60.79
C GLY A 857 -31.40 35.55 -60.78
N ILE A 858 -31.04 36.20 -59.68
CA ILE A 858 -30.80 37.65 -59.65
C ILE A 858 -29.43 37.92 -59.03
N VAL A 859 -28.63 38.78 -59.66
CA VAL A 859 -27.31 39.22 -59.17
C VAL A 859 -27.25 40.72 -59.06
N PHE A 860 -26.82 41.19 -57.90
CA PHE A 860 -26.44 42.56 -57.64
C PHE A 860 -24.95 42.74 -57.96
N VAL A 861 -24.67 43.76 -58.76
CA VAL A 861 -23.35 44.20 -59.14
C VAL A 861 -23.11 45.52 -58.43
N GLU A 862 -22.16 45.56 -57.51
CA GLU A 862 -21.70 46.79 -56.87
C GLU A 862 -20.35 47.19 -57.46
N ILE A 863 -20.24 48.47 -57.80
CA ILE A 863 -19.06 49.06 -58.42
C ILE A 863 -18.57 50.12 -57.44
N SER A 864 -17.57 49.76 -56.64
CA SER A 864 -16.98 50.69 -55.69
C SER A 864 -16.03 51.61 -56.45
N ASP A 865 -16.30 52.93 -56.37
CA ASP A 865 -15.35 54.03 -56.61
C ASP A 865 -15.39 54.84 -57.95
N VAL A 866 -16.50 54.95 -58.70
CA VAL A 866 -16.68 56.07 -59.69
C VAL A 866 -18.15 56.34 -60.04
N SER A 867 -18.54 57.61 -60.24
CA SER A 867 -19.80 58.00 -60.87
C SER A 867 -19.64 58.11 -62.40
N GLY A 868 -20.42 57.34 -63.16
CA GLY A 868 -20.34 57.30 -64.63
C GLY A 868 -21.30 56.29 -65.27
N SER A 869 -21.27 56.23 -66.61
CA SER A 869 -22.02 55.26 -67.41
C SER A 869 -21.12 54.12 -67.86
N TYR A 870 -21.49 52.87 -67.59
CA TYR A 870 -20.74 51.67 -67.97
C TYR A 870 -21.56 50.79 -68.92
N ALA A 871 -20.90 50.23 -69.93
CA ALA A 871 -21.47 49.13 -70.71
C ALA A 871 -21.22 47.81 -69.96
N LEU A 872 -22.29 47.23 -69.42
CA LEU A 872 -22.30 45.94 -68.76
C LEU A 872 -22.63 44.86 -69.77
N THR A 873 -21.72 43.91 -69.95
CA THR A 873 -21.84 42.80 -70.88
C THR A 873 -21.69 41.49 -70.12
N LEU A 874 -22.60 40.55 -70.33
CA LEU A 874 -22.50 39.19 -69.82
C LEU A 874 -22.32 38.24 -71.00
N SER A 875 -21.30 37.39 -70.91
CA SER A 875 -20.99 36.38 -71.92
C SER A 875 -20.99 34.98 -71.33
N ASP A 876 -21.40 33.98 -72.11
CA ASP A 876 -21.24 32.58 -71.73
C ASP A 876 -19.77 32.11 -71.88
N VAL A 877 -19.48 30.86 -71.50
CA VAL A 877 -18.13 30.26 -71.60
C VAL A 877 -17.59 30.16 -73.03
N SER A 878 -18.44 30.29 -74.06
CA SER A 878 -18.02 30.33 -75.47
C SER A 878 -17.70 31.75 -75.96
N GLY A 879 -17.82 32.75 -75.10
CA GLY A 879 -17.59 34.17 -75.40
C GLY A 879 -18.78 34.85 -76.08
N ARG A 880 -19.91 34.15 -76.24
CA ARG A 880 -21.12 34.73 -76.83
C ARG A 880 -21.79 35.62 -75.80
N GLN A 881 -22.05 36.87 -76.20
CA GLN A 881 -22.80 37.80 -75.37
C GLN A 881 -24.25 37.33 -75.20
N VAL A 882 -24.65 37.13 -73.95
CA VAL A 882 -26.00 36.71 -73.55
C VAL A 882 -26.81 37.85 -72.94
N LEU A 883 -26.15 38.89 -72.42
CA LEU A 883 -26.80 40.12 -71.97
C LEU A 883 -25.90 41.34 -72.20
N GLY A 884 -26.50 42.46 -72.58
CA GLY A 884 -25.82 43.75 -72.67
C GLY A 884 -26.74 44.87 -72.21
N LYS A 885 -26.27 45.74 -71.32
CA LYS A 885 -27.00 46.95 -70.92
C LYS A 885 -26.07 48.05 -70.47
N THR A 886 -26.55 49.28 -70.56
CA THR A 886 -25.86 50.43 -69.99
C THR A 886 -26.33 50.64 -68.54
N VAL A 887 -25.39 50.87 -67.63
CA VAL A 887 -25.67 51.12 -66.21
C VAL A 887 -25.11 52.49 -65.83
N ASN A 888 -25.93 53.30 -65.17
CA ASN A 888 -25.54 54.60 -64.63
C ASN A 888 -25.57 54.52 -63.11
N GLY A 889 -24.44 54.72 -62.43
CA GLY A 889 -24.34 54.68 -60.97
C GLY A 889 -23.40 53.60 -60.43
N THR A 890 -23.41 53.43 -59.10
CA THR A 890 -22.50 52.54 -58.35
C THR A 890 -23.04 51.13 -58.14
N SER A 891 -24.25 50.82 -58.64
CA SER A 891 -24.80 49.47 -58.58
C SER A 891 -25.73 49.14 -59.74
N ALA A 892 -25.89 47.84 -60.02
CA ALA A 892 -26.78 47.30 -61.04
C ALA A 892 -27.39 45.98 -60.58
N THR A 893 -28.59 45.65 -61.06
CA THR A 893 -29.17 44.31 -60.88
C THR A 893 -29.26 43.58 -62.21
N ILE A 894 -28.77 42.36 -62.30
CA ILE A 894 -28.86 41.49 -63.46
C ILE A 894 -29.83 40.35 -63.14
N ASP A 895 -30.87 40.20 -63.95
CA ASP A 895 -31.72 39.02 -63.94
C ASP A 895 -31.13 37.98 -64.88
N LEU A 896 -30.98 36.76 -64.38
CA LEU A 896 -30.43 35.57 -65.01
C LEU A 896 -31.46 34.44 -65.04
N GLY A 897 -32.70 34.67 -64.60
CA GLY A 897 -33.74 33.64 -64.48
C GLY A 897 -34.10 32.96 -65.81
N TYR A 898 -33.75 33.59 -66.93
CA TYR A 898 -33.93 33.07 -68.30
C TYR A 898 -32.67 32.43 -68.90
N LEU A 899 -31.55 32.41 -68.18
CA LEU A 899 -30.30 31.80 -68.62
C LEU A 899 -30.12 30.38 -68.02
N PRO A 900 -29.55 29.42 -68.77
CA PRO A 900 -29.22 28.10 -68.24
C PRO A 900 -28.22 28.17 -67.08
N ALA A 901 -28.25 27.15 -66.20
CA ALA A 901 -27.21 26.96 -65.19
C ALA A 901 -25.82 26.83 -65.84
N GLY A 902 -24.83 27.52 -65.29
CA GLY A 902 -23.47 27.55 -65.85
C GLY A 902 -22.64 28.77 -65.44
N LEU A 903 -21.39 28.81 -65.90
CA LEU A 903 -20.45 29.91 -65.69
C LEU A 903 -20.62 30.99 -66.77
N TYR A 904 -20.61 32.24 -66.34
CA TYR A 904 -20.71 33.43 -67.16
C TYR A 904 -19.60 34.42 -66.78
N PHE A 905 -19.22 35.26 -67.73
CA PHE A 905 -18.24 36.32 -67.53
C PHE A 905 -18.92 37.67 -67.67
N LEU A 906 -18.88 38.44 -66.59
CA LEU A 906 -19.33 39.83 -66.57
C LEU A 906 -18.16 40.73 -66.97
N THR A 907 -18.38 41.61 -67.94
CA THR A 907 -17.44 42.67 -68.32
C THR A 907 -18.12 44.03 -68.20
N LEU A 908 -17.50 44.95 -67.49
CA LEU A 908 -17.90 46.35 -67.38
C LEU A 908 -16.88 47.21 -68.13
N THR A 909 -17.33 47.90 -69.16
CA THR A 909 -16.50 48.79 -69.99
C THR A 909 -16.92 50.24 -69.75
N GLY A 910 -16.03 51.02 -69.13
CA GLY A 910 -16.14 52.47 -68.99
C GLY A 910 -15.19 53.21 -69.96
N ASN A 911 -15.16 54.55 -69.89
CA ASN A 911 -14.35 55.36 -70.82
C ASN A 911 -12.83 55.11 -70.74
N THR A 912 -12.31 54.66 -69.59
CA THR A 912 -10.87 54.45 -69.36
C THR A 912 -10.53 53.13 -68.66
N THR A 913 -11.53 52.31 -68.31
CA THR A 913 -11.35 51.08 -67.52
C THR A 913 -12.24 49.95 -68.03
N ILE A 914 -11.69 48.73 -68.04
CA ILE A 914 -12.43 47.49 -68.24
C ILE A 914 -12.28 46.65 -66.97
N ARG A 915 -13.39 46.17 -66.43
CA ARG A 915 -13.42 45.27 -65.26
C ARG A 915 -14.11 43.99 -65.64
N THR A 916 -13.61 42.87 -65.16
CA THR A 916 -14.21 41.55 -65.42
C THR A 916 -14.47 40.82 -64.12
N GLY A 917 -15.62 40.16 -64.02
CA GLY A 917 -15.98 39.28 -62.90
C GLY A 917 -16.54 37.96 -63.41
N LYS A 918 -16.37 36.89 -62.65
CA LYS A 918 -16.95 35.57 -62.95
C LYS A 918 -18.29 35.44 -62.21
N LEU A 919 -19.31 34.92 -62.88
CA LEU A 919 -20.66 34.78 -62.35
C LEU A 919 -21.17 33.37 -62.61
N ILE A 920 -21.66 32.68 -61.59
CA ILE A 920 -22.20 31.32 -61.68
C ILE A 920 -23.73 31.40 -61.53
N LYS A 921 -24.47 30.89 -62.53
CA LYS A 921 -25.92 30.66 -62.44
C LYS A 921 -26.14 29.22 -61.98
N LEU A 922 -26.87 29.06 -60.88
CA LEU A 922 -27.33 27.75 -60.38
C LEU A 922 -28.46 27.17 -61.24
#